data_AF-A0A1F4V6J5-F1
#
_entry.id   AF-A0A1F4V6J5-F1
#
_cell.length_a   1.000
_cell.length_b   1.000
_cell.length_c   1.000
_cell.angle_alpha   90.00
_cell.angle_beta   90.00
_cell.angle_gamma   90.00
#
_symmetry.space_group_name_H-M   'P 1'
#
loop_
_entity.id
_entity.type
_entity.pdbx_description
1 polymer ?
#
loop_
_entity_poly.entity_id
_entity_poly.type
_entity_poly.pdbx_seq_one_letter_code
_entity_poly.pdbx_strand_id
1 'polypeptide(L)'
;MKKTFFIFVVFWVSFYFRTKVFAQTVDPVIVAGGDIVCNNLNTNYSSTTCHQKFTADTISWINPTAVLTLGDNQYPDGLLTDYYNYYDKTWGLFKNITYPSPGNHDYHTSGGSGYYSYFGERAGDPTKGYYSFDIGSWHLISLNGEIDHSTGSQQVAWLRQDLAAHNNVCTLGYWHEPRFSSGSLHGSNSGVAPLFQAMYDYKADVVLNGHDHLYERFAPQNPFGVKEESRGVREFVVGNAGKSLYSFGSYLPTSEKGYNGGYGVLKLTLHPTSYDWQLIKDDPAHTVIDSGSGTCIGAEQVSQTPTPTPTLTPTPSLTPTPTPTLTPTPTATPTPTPSQTFTPIPIGGGDACGNGNVNIEDLKCVLQNWLAKLNNSVDQFQDGRINALDFSVVLKSLKAGVTPTSMPTPTSSLTPTPTPLPELTNKITYTASSIDFANPERGFMKQSSVFVDQTLDLAKVRALQPSDTLVWIYFRLDNYRDQRDDYGVQPLTDYHGKLLDQAALNTIEKVFDTARDRGLKLVIRFVYNPGPKSSSDPLKVNPDVPLSLVLDHIEQLKPALQNNMDVIAAMQAGFVGHWGEWHSSKYLNNLESRKKITDTLLTVLPSERMILLRYPRYEQVFYGGPIPEAQAFTGTNLSRIGIHDDAFLKDDTDDGTFKSNAAGTKISTYCDNSSVGETQCWKNFVYQNSRYSPFGGEASYDNPPRTSCYSTDVSSPGAIAQMENMHWSFINNGFNTTVLNRWVDEGCMPDIRRRLGYRLEIKEAFLPEKLLPGNSLSVSVSLKNSGFASMYNFRPVYLVLQSNNNRYELKLDNIDPRKWESGKSYVINSSVNLPISVVPGTYKLALWMPDSSDSLKNKPAYSVRFANFDIWDEVLGFNILDPDILVQ
;
A
#
# COMPACT_ATOMS: atom_id res chain seq x y z
N MET A 1 -18.67 32.69 -67.04
CA MET A 1 -18.49 31.22 -67.08
C MET A 1 -17.03 30.90 -67.39
N LYS A 2 -16.22 30.64 -66.36
CA LYS A 2 -14.95 29.88 -66.41
C LYS A 2 -14.58 29.49 -64.98
N LYS A 3 -14.23 28.21 -64.83
CA LYS A 3 -13.81 27.50 -63.62
C LYS A 3 -12.59 28.16 -62.96
N THR A 4 -12.47 28.09 -61.64
CA THR A 4 -11.23 27.66 -60.96
C THR A 4 -11.61 26.99 -59.63
N PHE A 5 -11.04 25.81 -59.42
CA PHE A 5 -11.22 24.89 -58.29
C PHE A 5 -10.28 25.30 -57.15
N PHE A 6 -10.73 25.26 -55.89
CA PHE A 6 -9.87 25.02 -54.73
C PHE A 6 -10.63 24.14 -53.72
N ILE A 7 -9.91 23.13 -53.22
CA ILE A 7 -10.32 22.00 -52.40
C ILE A 7 -10.47 22.43 -50.93
N PHE A 8 -11.49 21.95 -50.23
CA PHE A 8 -11.36 21.46 -48.85
C PHE A 8 -12.41 20.37 -48.56
N VAL A 9 -11.91 19.25 -48.03
CA VAL A 9 -12.61 18.06 -47.60
C VAL A 9 -13.19 18.30 -46.20
N VAL A 10 -14.46 17.95 -45.97
CA VAL A 10 -15.01 17.73 -44.62
C VAL A 10 -15.71 16.37 -44.62
N PHE A 11 -15.08 15.40 -43.97
CA PHE A 11 -15.71 14.15 -43.56
C PHE A 11 -16.42 14.39 -42.22
N TRP A 12 -17.73 14.15 -42.19
CA TRP A 12 -18.52 14.01 -40.97
C TRP A 12 -18.45 12.54 -40.52
N VAL A 13 -17.85 12.27 -39.36
CA VAL A 13 -18.03 11.01 -38.62
C VAL A 13 -18.60 11.39 -37.26
N SER A 14 -19.89 11.12 -37.07
CA SER A 14 -20.56 11.23 -35.77
C SER A 14 -20.12 10.06 -34.87
N PHE A 15 -19.23 10.32 -33.92
CA PHE A 15 -19.01 9.42 -32.80
C PHE A 15 -20.08 9.68 -31.74
N TYR A 16 -21.05 8.77 -31.63
CA TYR A 16 -21.89 8.62 -30.45
C TYR A 16 -21.05 7.96 -29.35
N PHE A 17 -20.45 8.74 -28.46
CA PHE A 17 -20.01 8.22 -27.17
C PHE A 17 -21.25 8.03 -26.28
N ARG A 18 -21.73 6.79 -26.15
CA ARG A 18 -22.50 6.40 -24.96
C ARG A 18 -21.49 5.93 -23.92
N THR A 19 -21.14 6.80 -22.98
CA THR A 19 -20.44 6.41 -21.75
C THR A 19 -21.33 5.41 -21.00
N LYS A 20 -20.86 4.17 -20.86
CA LYS A 20 -21.47 3.20 -19.94
C LYS A 20 -20.87 3.45 -18.56
N VAL A 21 -21.69 3.96 -17.65
CA VAL A 21 -21.40 4.06 -16.21
C VAL A 21 -21.19 2.65 -15.66
N PHE A 22 -19.99 2.37 -15.17
CA PHE A 22 -19.71 1.17 -14.38
C PHE A 22 -20.10 1.46 -12.93
N ALA A 23 -21.00 0.64 -12.36
CA ALA A 23 -21.38 0.76 -10.96
C ALA A 23 -20.19 0.42 -10.05
N GLN A 24 -19.74 1.44 -9.31
CA GLN A 24 -18.78 1.32 -8.21
C GLN A 24 -19.42 0.50 -7.08
N THR A 25 -18.75 -0.51 -6.54
CA THR A 25 -19.36 -1.47 -5.59
C THR A 25 -19.37 -1.00 -4.14
N VAL A 26 -18.85 0.19 -3.84
CA VAL A 26 -18.92 0.87 -2.55
C VAL A 26 -19.23 2.34 -2.81
N ASP A 27 -20.22 2.89 -2.10
CA ASP A 27 -20.64 4.28 -2.25
C ASP A 27 -19.47 5.23 -1.92
N PRO A 28 -19.10 6.15 -2.84
CA PRO A 28 -18.03 7.10 -2.59
C PRO A 28 -18.29 7.94 -1.35
N VAL A 29 -17.24 8.16 -0.56
CA VAL A 29 -17.29 9.10 0.57
C VAL A 29 -16.53 10.36 0.17
N ILE A 30 -17.19 11.51 0.21
CA ILE A 30 -16.53 12.80 0.02
C ILE A 30 -16.52 13.58 1.34
N VAL A 31 -15.53 14.44 1.51
CA VAL A 31 -15.46 15.38 2.63
C VAL A 31 -15.41 16.80 2.09
N ALA A 32 -16.19 17.71 2.66
CA ALA A 32 -16.26 19.11 2.25
C ALA A 32 -16.03 20.07 3.42
N GLY A 33 -15.40 21.21 3.15
CA GLY A 33 -15.27 22.33 4.08
C GLY A 33 -14.61 23.55 3.42
N GLY A 34 -15.00 24.75 3.88
CA GLY A 34 -14.42 26.04 3.48
C GLY A 34 -13.75 26.75 4.65
N ASP A 35 -13.06 27.85 4.33
CA ASP A 35 -12.54 28.78 5.34
C ASP A 35 -11.50 28.11 6.25
N ILE A 36 -10.41 27.66 5.63
CA ILE A 36 -9.61 26.58 6.16
C ILE A 36 -8.36 27.09 6.89
N VAL A 37 -7.32 27.48 6.15
CA VAL A 37 -5.96 27.53 6.71
C VAL A 37 -5.54 28.93 7.09
N CYS A 38 -5.24 29.13 8.37
CA CYS A 38 -4.55 30.32 8.85
C CYS A 38 -3.06 30.36 8.46
N ASN A 39 -2.48 31.54 8.35
CA ASN A 39 -1.04 31.76 8.14
C ASN A 39 -0.18 31.54 9.42
N ASN A 40 -0.50 30.51 10.22
CA ASN A 40 0.23 30.13 11.41
C ASN A 40 0.10 28.61 11.68
N LEU A 41 1.22 27.95 11.99
CA LEU A 41 1.29 26.53 12.38
C LEU A 41 1.42 26.30 13.90
N ASN A 42 1.63 27.35 14.72
CA ASN A 42 1.94 27.25 16.15
C ASN A 42 0.78 27.66 17.10
N THR A 43 0.35 26.67 17.89
CA THR A 43 -0.26 26.60 19.26
C THR A 43 -1.27 27.63 19.81
N ASN A 44 -1.68 28.69 19.13
CA ASN A 44 -2.80 29.51 19.62
C ASN A 44 -4.16 29.04 19.08
N TYR A 45 -4.38 27.72 19.11
CA TYR A 45 -5.70 27.13 18.86
C TYR A 45 -6.59 27.44 20.05
N SER A 46 -7.35 28.53 19.97
CA SER A 46 -8.45 28.76 20.90
C SER A 46 -9.66 27.98 20.39
N SER A 47 -10.65 27.71 21.25
CA SER A 47 -11.91 27.05 20.85
C SER A 47 -12.66 27.73 19.69
N THR A 48 -12.22 28.91 19.26
CA THR A 48 -12.80 29.73 18.21
C THR A 48 -11.77 30.25 17.19
N THR A 49 -10.54 29.71 17.10
CA THR A 49 -9.57 30.18 16.09
C THR A 49 -8.58 29.11 15.59
N CYS A 50 -8.50 28.95 14.26
CA CYS A 50 -7.46 28.26 13.47
C CYS A 50 -7.32 26.75 13.69
N HIS A 51 -8.37 25.96 13.52
CA HIS A 51 -8.39 24.51 13.74
C HIS A 51 -8.01 23.64 12.52
N GLN A 52 -7.35 24.21 11.49
CA GLN A 52 -7.07 23.50 10.23
C GLN A 52 -6.33 22.16 10.40
N LYS A 53 -5.51 22.02 11.45
CA LYS A 53 -4.78 20.78 11.72
C LYS A 53 -5.72 19.68 12.23
N PHE A 54 -6.66 20.00 13.11
CA PHE A 54 -7.59 19.03 13.70
C PHE A 54 -8.65 18.58 12.70
N THR A 55 -9.11 19.49 11.84
CA THR A 55 -9.99 19.14 10.72
C THR A 55 -9.25 18.31 9.68
N ALA A 56 -7.97 18.58 9.40
CA ALA A 56 -7.13 17.69 8.57
C ALA A 56 -6.94 16.29 9.21
N ASP A 57 -6.73 16.22 10.52
CA ASP A 57 -6.66 14.93 11.24
C ASP A 57 -8.01 14.16 11.12
N THR A 58 -9.14 14.89 11.15
CA THR A 58 -10.48 14.32 10.96
C THR A 58 -10.69 13.82 9.53
N ILE A 59 -10.23 14.56 8.51
CA ILE A 59 -10.25 14.08 7.11
C ILE A 59 -9.42 12.80 6.97
N SER A 60 -8.24 12.74 7.60
CA SER A 60 -7.39 11.54 7.60
C SER A 60 -8.10 10.34 8.23
N TRP A 61 -8.85 10.56 9.32
CA TRP A 61 -9.63 9.51 9.97
C TRP A 61 -10.81 9.03 9.11
N ILE A 62 -11.50 9.94 8.40
CA ILE A 62 -12.59 9.60 7.48
C ILE A 62 -12.07 8.78 6.28
N ASN A 63 -10.86 9.08 5.81
CA ASN A 63 -10.24 8.48 4.62
C ASN A 63 -11.15 8.56 3.37
N PRO A 64 -11.50 9.78 2.90
CA PRO A 64 -12.46 9.95 1.82
C PRO A 64 -11.88 9.63 0.44
N THR A 65 -12.79 9.34 -0.50
CA THR A 65 -12.53 9.25 -1.93
C THR A 65 -12.14 10.60 -2.54
N ALA A 66 -12.74 11.69 -2.07
CA ALA A 66 -12.43 13.05 -2.52
C ALA A 66 -12.64 14.09 -1.42
N VAL A 67 -11.90 15.20 -1.53
CA VAL A 67 -12.03 16.38 -0.68
C VAL A 67 -12.49 17.57 -1.53
N LEU A 68 -13.59 18.22 -1.15
CA LEU A 68 -14.07 19.44 -1.78
C LEU A 68 -13.73 20.62 -0.89
N THR A 69 -12.92 21.56 -1.38
CA THR A 69 -12.70 22.81 -0.65
C THR A 69 -13.66 23.87 -1.16
N LEU A 70 -14.34 24.54 -0.23
CA LEU A 70 -15.45 25.44 -0.53
C LEU A 70 -15.00 26.91 -0.55
N GLY A 71 -13.80 27.17 -1.08
CA GLY A 71 -13.18 28.51 -1.07
C GLY A 71 -12.50 28.88 0.25
N ASP A 72 -11.77 30.00 0.20
CA ASP A 72 -10.94 30.51 1.30
C ASP A 72 -9.99 29.45 1.86
N ASN A 73 -9.25 28.86 0.93
CA ASN A 73 -8.36 27.75 1.21
C ASN A 73 -7.20 28.20 2.13
N GLN A 74 -6.55 29.32 1.79
CA GLN A 74 -5.41 29.87 2.51
C GLN A 74 -5.59 31.35 2.83
N TYR A 75 -5.68 31.67 4.12
CA TYR A 75 -5.70 33.05 4.62
C TYR A 75 -4.29 33.64 4.80
N PRO A 76 -4.13 34.97 4.80
CA PRO A 76 -5.17 35.95 4.57
C PRO A 76 -5.40 36.24 3.09
N ASP A 77 -4.43 36.03 2.21
CA ASP A 77 -4.51 36.62 0.86
C ASP A 77 -4.21 35.63 -0.26
N GLY A 78 -4.37 34.32 -0.03
CA GLY A 78 -4.20 33.31 -1.08
C GLY A 78 -2.81 33.27 -1.71
N LEU A 79 -1.78 33.79 -1.01
CA LEU A 79 -0.42 33.86 -1.53
C LEU A 79 0.15 32.46 -1.75
N LEU A 80 0.80 32.22 -2.90
CA LEU A 80 1.43 30.93 -3.20
C LEU A 80 2.44 30.51 -2.12
N THR A 81 3.17 31.47 -1.54
CA THR A 81 4.09 31.23 -0.43
C THR A 81 3.36 30.70 0.81
N ASP A 82 2.18 31.23 1.10
CA ASP A 82 1.39 30.83 2.27
C ASP A 82 0.74 29.47 2.05
N TYR A 83 0.34 29.17 0.81
CA TYR A 83 -0.06 27.83 0.43
C TYR A 83 1.04 26.81 0.74
N TYR A 84 2.28 27.06 0.34
CA TYR A 84 3.39 26.14 0.64
C TYR A 84 3.79 26.12 2.12
N ASN A 85 3.70 27.26 2.81
CA ASN A 85 4.12 27.38 4.20
C ASN A 85 3.09 26.83 5.19
N TYR A 86 1.79 26.91 4.87
CA TYR A 86 0.71 26.63 5.82
C TYR A 86 -0.29 25.60 5.29
N TYR A 87 -0.90 25.85 4.13
CA TYR A 87 -1.91 24.94 3.57
C TYR A 87 -1.35 23.54 3.33
N ASP A 88 -0.18 23.49 2.69
CA ASP A 88 0.54 22.27 2.33
C ASP A 88 0.84 21.36 3.53
N LYS A 89 0.98 21.96 4.71
CA LYS A 89 1.30 21.24 5.96
C LYS A 89 0.09 20.66 6.67
N THR A 90 -1.13 20.95 6.19
CA THR A 90 -2.39 20.51 6.79
C THR A 90 -3.32 19.90 5.74
N TRP A 91 -4.23 20.68 5.16
CA TRP A 91 -5.17 20.19 4.14
C TRP A 91 -4.49 19.82 2.83
N GLY A 92 -3.31 20.37 2.53
CA GLY A 92 -2.53 20.01 1.35
C GLY A 92 -2.03 18.56 1.34
N LEU A 93 -2.08 17.84 2.47
CA LEU A 93 -1.86 16.39 2.54
C LEU A 93 -2.82 15.60 1.62
N PHE A 94 -4.00 16.16 1.34
CA PHE A 94 -5.05 15.54 0.51
C PHE A 94 -5.09 16.08 -0.92
N LYS A 95 -4.14 16.92 -1.33
CA LYS A 95 -4.16 17.64 -2.62
C LYS A 95 -4.37 16.71 -3.83
N ASN A 96 -3.92 15.45 -3.76
CA ASN A 96 -4.10 14.46 -4.81
C ASN A 96 -5.54 13.94 -4.96
N ILE A 97 -6.42 14.22 -4.00
CA ILE A 97 -7.86 13.91 -4.03
C ILE A 97 -8.70 15.16 -3.78
N THR A 98 -8.08 16.35 -3.75
CA THR A 98 -8.77 17.63 -3.60
C THR A 98 -9.31 18.13 -4.95
N TYR A 99 -10.58 18.53 -4.95
CA TYR A 99 -11.25 19.24 -6.04
C TYR A 99 -11.64 20.63 -5.50
N PRO A 100 -10.75 21.62 -5.62
CA PRO A 100 -10.91 22.89 -4.94
C PRO A 100 -11.83 23.85 -5.69
N SER A 101 -12.52 24.70 -4.93
CA SER A 101 -13.13 25.96 -5.38
C SER A 101 -12.34 27.13 -4.78
N PRO A 102 -12.20 28.27 -5.49
CA PRO A 102 -11.65 29.48 -4.89
C PRO A 102 -12.73 30.23 -4.09
N GLY A 103 -12.28 31.06 -3.13
CA GLY A 103 -13.09 32.08 -2.45
C GLY A 103 -12.43 33.46 -2.50
N ASN A 104 -13.02 34.43 -1.80
CA ASN A 104 -12.60 35.83 -1.92
C ASN A 104 -11.17 36.06 -1.43
N HIS A 105 -10.73 35.33 -0.38
CA HIS A 105 -9.35 35.41 0.09
C HIS A 105 -8.34 34.79 -0.89
N ASP A 106 -8.76 33.86 -1.75
CA ASP A 106 -7.91 33.33 -2.83
C ASP A 106 -7.66 34.37 -3.94
N TYR A 107 -8.65 35.24 -4.18
CA TYR A 107 -8.64 36.31 -5.19
C TYR A 107 -8.03 37.64 -4.71
N HIS A 108 -7.54 37.70 -3.47
CA HIS A 108 -6.67 38.81 -3.04
C HIS A 108 -5.32 38.81 -3.79
N THR A 109 -4.96 37.70 -4.45
CA THR A 109 -3.97 37.71 -5.52
C THR A 109 -4.61 37.95 -6.88
N SER A 110 -3.93 38.69 -7.76
CA SER A 110 -4.44 38.97 -9.12
C SER A 110 -4.85 37.69 -9.84
N GLY A 111 -6.13 37.60 -10.20
CA GLY A 111 -6.73 36.45 -10.87
C GLY A 111 -6.67 35.13 -10.10
N GLY A 112 -6.53 35.15 -8.77
CA GLY A 112 -6.37 33.93 -7.96
C GLY A 112 -5.06 33.20 -8.22
N SER A 113 -4.02 33.90 -8.69
CA SER A 113 -2.77 33.29 -9.15
C SER A 113 -2.12 32.33 -8.14
N GLY A 114 -2.19 32.58 -6.82
CA GLY A 114 -1.64 31.67 -5.82
C GLY A 114 -2.42 30.36 -5.71
N TYR A 115 -3.75 30.44 -5.74
CA TYR A 115 -4.67 29.29 -5.79
C TYR A 115 -4.40 28.40 -7.01
N TYR A 116 -4.42 28.98 -8.22
CA TYR A 116 -4.20 28.21 -9.45
C TYR A 116 -2.77 27.65 -9.55
N SER A 117 -1.76 28.41 -9.09
CA SER A 117 -0.38 27.93 -9.08
C SER A 117 -0.17 26.79 -8.08
N TYR A 118 -0.82 26.84 -6.92
CA TYR A 118 -0.72 25.77 -5.94
C TYR A 118 -1.47 24.53 -6.43
N PHE A 119 -2.76 24.62 -6.72
CA PHE A 119 -3.57 23.44 -7.06
C PHE A 119 -3.32 22.88 -8.47
N GLY A 120 -2.80 23.68 -9.40
CA GLY A 120 -2.51 23.24 -10.76
C GLY A 120 -3.76 22.68 -11.45
N GLU A 121 -3.61 21.53 -12.12
CA GLU A 121 -4.71 20.87 -12.85
C GLU A 121 -5.91 20.51 -11.97
N ARG A 122 -5.74 20.41 -10.65
CA ARG A 122 -6.85 20.16 -9.73
C ARG A 122 -7.87 21.30 -9.70
N ALA A 123 -7.43 22.54 -9.94
CA ALA A 123 -8.30 23.71 -10.00
C ALA A 123 -9.00 23.89 -11.38
N GLY A 124 -8.91 22.90 -12.27
CA GLY A 124 -9.45 22.98 -13.62
C GLY A 124 -8.67 23.95 -14.51
N ASP A 125 -9.33 24.43 -15.57
CA ASP A 125 -8.75 25.41 -16.49
C ASP A 125 -8.69 26.80 -15.82
N PRO A 126 -7.49 27.34 -15.54
CA PRO A 126 -7.35 28.61 -14.84
C PRO A 126 -7.86 29.82 -15.65
N THR A 127 -8.10 29.65 -16.95
CA THR A 127 -8.71 30.70 -17.78
C THR A 127 -10.23 30.78 -17.61
N LYS A 128 -10.84 29.76 -17.01
CA LYS A 128 -12.27 29.68 -16.71
C LYS A 128 -12.54 29.84 -15.23
N GLY A 129 -11.84 29.07 -14.39
CA GLY A 129 -12.01 29.06 -12.94
C GLY A 129 -13.18 28.23 -12.41
N TYR A 130 -13.85 27.46 -13.26
CA TYR A 130 -14.93 26.52 -12.93
C TYR A 130 -14.81 25.25 -13.76
N TYR A 131 -15.29 24.13 -13.24
CA TYR A 131 -15.16 22.81 -13.86
C TYR A 131 -16.16 21.81 -13.25
N SER A 132 -16.38 20.68 -13.93
CA SER A 132 -17.24 19.59 -13.47
C SER A 132 -16.52 18.23 -13.61
N PHE A 133 -16.97 17.25 -12.85
CA PHE A 133 -16.42 15.89 -12.80
C PHE A 133 -17.42 14.91 -12.17
N ASP A 134 -17.23 13.62 -12.41
CA ASP A 134 -18.09 12.58 -11.83
C ASP A 134 -17.38 11.83 -10.71
N ILE A 135 -18.11 11.53 -9.63
CA ILE A 135 -17.69 10.60 -8.57
C ILE A 135 -18.79 9.57 -8.36
N GLY A 136 -18.48 8.29 -8.61
CA GLY A 136 -19.50 7.25 -8.65
C GLY A 136 -20.57 7.56 -9.71
N SER A 137 -21.83 7.63 -9.30
CA SER A 137 -22.96 8.03 -10.17
C SER A 137 -23.30 9.52 -10.09
N TRP A 138 -22.60 10.28 -9.26
CA TRP A 138 -22.89 11.69 -9.02
C TRP A 138 -22.13 12.60 -9.96
N HIS A 139 -22.80 13.63 -10.44
CA HIS A 139 -22.17 14.73 -11.17
C HIS A 139 -21.86 15.89 -10.23
N LEU A 140 -20.59 16.28 -10.11
CA LEU A 140 -20.11 17.31 -9.21
C LEU A 140 -19.60 18.53 -9.99
N ILE A 141 -19.91 19.73 -9.51
CA ILE A 141 -19.62 20.98 -10.22
C ILE A 141 -18.99 21.99 -9.26
N SER A 142 -17.74 22.37 -9.54
CA SER A 142 -17.04 23.48 -8.86
C SER A 142 -17.30 24.78 -9.62
N LEU A 143 -17.86 25.77 -8.93
CA LEU A 143 -18.18 27.10 -9.46
C LEU A 143 -17.38 28.18 -8.72
N ASN A 144 -17.29 29.36 -9.30
CA ASN A 144 -16.44 30.46 -8.82
C ASN A 144 -17.25 31.74 -8.64
N GLY A 145 -17.45 32.12 -7.37
CA GLY A 145 -18.16 33.34 -6.97
C GLY A 145 -17.40 34.63 -7.26
N GLU A 146 -16.08 34.56 -7.45
CA GLU A 146 -15.18 35.71 -7.54
C GLU A 146 -15.04 36.27 -8.97
N ILE A 147 -15.70 35.65 -9.94
CA ILE A 147 -15.76 36.10 -11.34
C ILE A 147 -17.21 36.41 -11.73
N ASP A 148 -17.43 36.95 -12.94
CA ASP A 148 -18.80 37.22 -13.40
C ASP A 148 -19.66 35.95 -13.40
N HIS A 149 -20.71 36.00 -12.59
CA HIS A 149 -21.71 34.95 -12.39
C HIS A 149 -23.13 35.50 -12.58
N SER A 150 -23.27 36.62 -13.29
CA SER A 150 -24.57 37.16 -13.71
C SER A 150 -25.28 36.19 -14.67
N THR A 151 -26.59 36.35 -14.86
CA THR A 151 -27.39 35.51 -15.77
C THR A 151 -26.84 35.43 -17.20
N GLY A 152 -26.15 36.48 -17.67
CA GLY A 152 -25.53 36.54 -19.00
C GLY A 152 -24.05 36.11 -19.04
N SER A 153 -23.47 35.73 -17.91
CA SER A 153 -22.05 35.36 -17.80
C SER A 153 -21.73 34.07 -18.56
N GLN A 154 -20.48 33.94 -18.97
CA GLN A 154 -19.97 32.70 -19.59
C GLN A 154 -20.09 31.51 -18.63
N GLN A 155 -19.87 31.74 -17.33
CA GLN A 155 -19.98 30.70 -16.31
C GLN A 155 -21.40 30.16 -16.18
N VAL A 156 -22.42 31.02 -16.08
CA VAL A 156 -23.83 30.56 -15.99
C VAL A 156 -24.28 29.89 -17.28
N ALA A 157 -23.84 30.39 -18.44
CA ALA A 157 -24.13 29.76 -19.72
C ALA A 157 -23.49 28.36 -19.83
N TRP A 158 -22.22 28.22 -19.40
CA TRP A 158 -21.53 26.94 -19.33
C TRP A 158 -22.22 25.99 -18.36
N LEU A 159 -22.55 26.44 -17.15
CA LEU A 159 -23.20 25.64 -16.12
C LEU A 159 -24.51 25.02 -16.63
N ARG A 160 -25.35 25.81 -17.29
CA ARG A 160 -26.60 25.31 -17.88
C ARG A 160 -26.36 24.29 -19.00
N GLN A 161 -25.30 24.46 -19.78
CA GLN A 161 -24.93 23.50 -20.83
C GLN A 161 -24.39 22.20 -20.22
N ASP A 162 -23.55 22.30 -19.19
CA ASP A 162 -22.98 21.19 -18.45
C ASP A 162 -24.08 20.36 -17.77
N LEU A 163 -24.97 21.01 -17.04
CA LEU A 163 -26.15 20.39 -16.42
C LEU A 163 -27.10 19.74 -17.45
N ALA A 164 -27.25 20.33 -18.64
CA ALA A 164 -28.05 19.74 -19.72
C ALA A 164 -27.40 18.50 -20.36
N ALA A 165 -26.07 18.42 -20.33
CA ALA A 165 -25.31 17.33 -20.92
C ALA A 165 -25.18 16.11 -20.00
N HIS A 166 -25.27 16.31 -18.69
CA HIS A 166 -25.10 15.27 -17.67
C HIS A 166 -26.46 14.85 -17.08
N ASN A 167 -26.98 13.71 -17.54
CA ASN A 167 -28.27 13.15 -17.08
C ASN A 167 -28.12 12.24 -15.85
N ASN A 168 -27.15 12.53 -14.97
CA ASN A 168 -26.93 11.77 -13.75
C ASN A 168 -28.16 11.87 -12.84
N VAL A 169 -28.43 10.81 -12.07
CA VAL A 169 -29.57 10.79 -11.14
C VAL A 169 -29.39 11.79 -10.01
N CYS A 170 -28.14 12.04 -9.63
CA CYS A 170 -27.77 12.92 -8.54
C CYS A 170 -26.70 13.93 -8.97
N THR A 171 -26.89 15.20 -8.61
CA THR A 171 -26.02 16.33 -8.95
C THR A 171 -25.73 17.20 -7.73
N LEU A 172 -24.47 17.56 -7.55
CA LEU A 172 -23.99 18.43 -6.47
C LEU A 172 -23.18 19.61 -7.04
N GLY A 173 -23.53 20.83 -6.66
CA GLY A 173 -22.75 22.03 -6.98
C GLY A 173 -22.08 22.61 -5.75
N TYR A 174 -20.92 23.24 -5.91
CA TYR A 174 -20.26 23.92 -4.80
C TYR A 174 -19.46 25.13 -5.25
N TRP A 175 -19.47 26.17 -4.41
CA TRP A 175 -18.73 27.42 -4.57
C TRP A 175 -18.59 28.11 -3.21
N HIS A 176 -17.96 29.28 -3.14
CA HIS A 176 -17.64 29.92 -1.87
C HIS A 176 -18.85 30.53 -1.13
N GLU A 177 -19.45 31.63 -1.62
CA GLU A 177 -20.47 32.36 -0.86
C GLU A 177 -21.87 31.73 -0.95
N PRO A 178 -22.57 31.54 0.18
CA PRO A 178 -23.85 30.87 0.20
C PRO A 178 -24.97 31.74 -0.37
N ARG A 179 -25.92 31.09 -1.06
CA ARG A 179 -27.16 31.77 -1.46
C ARG A 179 -28.04 32.04 -0.24
N PHE A 180 -28.05 31.10 0.71
CA PHE A 180 -28.78 31.19 1.97
C PHE A 180 -27.85 30.90 3.15
N SER A 181 -27.80 31.84 4.08
CA SER A 181 -27.09 31.70 5.35
C SER A 181 -27.74 32.58 6.40
N SER A 182 -27.85 32.05 7.62
CA SER A 182 -28.29 32.74 8.83
C SER A 182 -27.12 33.34 9.62
N GLY A 183 -25.90 33.38 9.05
CA GLY A 183 -24.75 34.04 9.66
C GLY A 183 -24.99 35.53 9.91
N SER A 184 -24.55 36.04 11.05
CA SER A 184 -24.74 37.45 11.43
C SER A 184 -23.71 38.39 10.79
N LEU A 185 -22.60 37.85 10.27
CA LEU A 185 -21.50 38.64 9.73
C LEU A 185 -21.64 38.84 8.20
N HIS A 186 -21.76 37.74 7.43
CA HIS A 186 -21.93 37.80 5.98
C HIS A 186 -23.38 37.49 5.58
N GLY A 187 -23.92 36.35 6.01
CA GLY A 187 -25.29 35.94 5.73
C GLY A 187 -25.51 35.59 4.26
N SER A 188 -26.77 35.66 3.83
CA SER A 188 -27.19 35.26 2.48
C SER A 188 -26.64 36.21 1.39
N ASN A 189 -26.05 35.66 0.32
CA ASN A 189 -25.57 36.43 -0.82
C ASN A 189 -26.52 36.31 -2.03
N SER A 190 -27.15 37.42 -2.43
CA SER A 190 -28.03 37.44 -3.61
C SER A 190 -27.29 37.45 -4.95
N GLY A 191 -25.99 37.76 -4.96
CA GLY A 191 -25.15 37.78 -6.16
C GLY A 191 -25.11 36.41 -6.84
N VAL A 192 -24.95 35.34 -6.06
CA VAL A 192 -24.89 33.95 -6.54
C VAL A 192 -26.25 33.35 -6.92
N ALA A 193 -27.35 34.12 -6.85
CA ALA A 193 -28.68 33.65 -7.21
C ALA A 193 -28.79 33.05 -8.63
N PRO A 194 -28.10 33.56 -9.68
CA PRO A 194 -28.12 32.93 -11.01
C PRO A 194 -27.50 31.54 -11.04
N LEU A 195 -26.46 31.28 -10.24
CA LEU A 195 -25.85 29.94 -10.10
C LEU A 195 -26.83 28.98 -9.43
N PHE A 196 -27.38 29.36 -8.27
CA PHE A 196 -28.37 28.57 -7.56
C PHE A 196 -29.62 28.31 -8.41
N GLN A 197 -30.09 29.32 -9.15
CA GLN A 197 -31.21 29.19 -10.08
C GLN A 197 -30.90 28.18 -11.19
N ALA A 198 -29.69 28.18 -11.76
CA ALA A 198 -29.30 27.18 -12.76
C ALA A 198 -29.29 25.77 -12.17
N MET A 199 -28.72 25.58 -10.96
CA MET A 199 -28.76 24.29 -10.26
C MET A 199 -30.21 23.82 -10.04
N TYR A 200 -31.09 24.70 -9.59
CA TYR A 200 -32.51 24.40 -9.38
C TYR A 200 -33.27 24.07 -10.68
N ASP A 201 -33.03 24.84 -11.76
CA ASP A 201 -33.70 24.64 -13.05
C ASP A 201 -33.44 23.23 -13.62
N TYR A 202 -32.25 22.69 -13.34
CA TYR A 202 -31.80 21.36 -13.77
C TYR A 202 -31.87 20.30 -12.67
N LYS A 203 -32.64 20.56 -11.60
CA LYS A 203 -32.94 19.59 -10.54
C LYS A 203 -31.70 19.03 -9.82
N ALA A 204 -30.72 19.88 -9.54
CA ALA A 204 -29.63 19.50 -8.67
C ALA A 204 -30.12 19.23 -7.24
N ASP A 205 -29.41 18.37 -6.52
CA ASP A 205 -29.86 17.85 -5.23
C ASP A 205 -29.22 18.59 -4.06
N VAL A 206 -27.93 18.90 -4.20
CA VAL A 206 -27.10 19.45 -3.13
C VAL A 206 -26.31 20.66 -3.61
N VAL A 207 -26.28 21.70 -2.78
CA VAL A 207 -25.35 22.83 -2.91
C VAL A 207 -24.52 22.94 -1.64
N LEU A 208 -23.20 23.06 -1.78
CA LEU A 208 -22.27 23.25 -0.67
C LEU A 208 -21.55 24.61 -0.77
N ASN A 209 -21.49 25.32 0.35
CA ASN A 209 -20.85 26.64 0.46
C ASN A 209 -19.99 26.76 1.72
N GLY A 210 -19.10 27.75 1.75
CA GLY A 210 -18.30 28.17 2.90
C GLY A 210 -18.67 29.59 3.34
N HIS A 211 -17.66 30.46 3.46
CA HIS A 211 -17.69 31.91 3.68
C HIS A 211 -18.21 32.36 5.05
N ASP A 212 -19.42 31.94 5.43
CA ASP A 212 -19.87 32.10 6.81
C ASP A 212 -19.26 31.00 7.66
N HIS A 213 -18.41 31.38 8.62
CA HIS A 213 -17.63 30.45 9.43
C HIS A 213 -18.46 29.72 10.51
N LEU A 214 -19.43 28.95 10.06
CA LEU A 214 -20.37 28.15 10.83
C LEU A 214 -20.81 26.95 9.98
N TYR A 215 -21.55 26.02 10.60
CA TYR A 215 -22.28 25.00 9.87
C TYR A 215 -23.77 25.32 9.86
N GLU A 216 -24.40 25.30 8.70
CA GLU A 216 -25.85 25.39 8.57
C GLU A 216 -26.38 24.44 7.50
N ARG A 217 -27.46 23.71 7.79
CA ARG A 217 -28.18 22.89 6.82
C ARG A 217 -29.60 23.40 6.67
N PHE A 218 -30.04 23.54 5.42
CA PHE A 218 -31.39 23.94 5.07
C PHE A 218 -32.25 22.75 4.62
N ALA A 219 -33.56 22.89 4.72
CA ALA A 219 -34.52 22.05 4.02
C ALA A 219 -34.35 22.20 2.49
N PRO A 220 -34.76 21.22 1.67
CA PRO A 220 -34.81 21.38 0.23
C PRO A 220 -35.66 22.60 -0.12
N GLN A 221 -35.09 23.55 -0.87
CA GLN A 221 -35.69 24.84 -1.09
C GLN A 221 -35.51 25.34 -2.53
N ASN A 222 -36.45 26.17 -2.95
CA ASN A 222 -36.35 26.85 -4.23
C ASN A 222 -35.46 28.11 -4.14
N PRO A 223 -35.15 28.78 -5.27
CA PRO A 223 -34.25 29.93 -5.30
C PRO A 223 -34.71 31.18 -4.50
N PHE A 224 -35.93 31.14 -3.95
CA PHE A 224 -36.48 32.17 -3.07
C PHE A 224 -36.42 31.80 -1.58
N GLY A 225 -35.84 30.64 -1.22
CA GLY A 225 -35.70 30.20 0.17
C GLY A 225 -37.00 29.66 0.74
N VAL A 226 -37.90 29.16 -0.13
CA VAL A 226 -39.15 28.52 0.26
C VAL A 226 -38.97 27.01 0.17
N LYS A 227 -39.37 26.30 1.23
CA LYS A 227 -39.29 24.84 1.32
C LYS A 227 -40.08 24.16 0.20
N GLU A 228 -39.45 23.22 -0.51
CA GLU A 228 -40.04 22.46 -1.61
C GLU A 228 -39.42 21.06 -1.68
N GLU A 229 -39.99 20.08 -0.98
CA GLU A 229 -39.37 18.74 -0.77
C GLU A 229 -39.11 17.95 -2.07
N SER A 230 -40.01 18.02 -3.06
CA SER A 230 -39.95 17.19 -4.26
C SER A 230 -39.08 17.77 -5.39
N ARG A 231 -38.50 18.96 -5.19
CA ARG A 231 -37.80 19.70 -6.26
C ARG A 231 -36.73 20.69 -5.78
N GLY A 232 -36.79 21.12 -4.53
CA GLY A 232 -35.85 22.07 -3.96
C GLY A 232 -34.45 21.50 -3.86
N VAL A 233 -33.45 22.39 -3.91
CA VAL A 233 -32.05 22.03 -3.69
C VAL A 233 -31.76 22.10 -2.20
N ARG A 234 -31.05 21.12 -1.64
CA ARG A 234 -30.58 21.18 -0.25
C ARG A 234 -29.25 21.93 -0.18
N GLU A 235 -29.22 23.05 0.54
CA GLU A 235 -28.00 23.82 0.77
C GLU A 235 -27.36 23.50 2.12
N PHE A 236 -26.02 23.43 2.14
CA PHE A 236 -25.20 23.34 3.33
C PHE A 236 -24.15 24.46 3.32
N VAL A 237 -24.08 25.22 4.41
CA VAL A 237 -22.95 26.09 4.73
C VAL A 237 -22.00 25.29 5.62
N VAL A 238 -20.73 25.16 5.22
CA VAL A 238 -19.70 24.38 5.90
C VAL A 238 -18.40 25.21 6.00
N GLY A 239 -18.52 26.44 6.50
CA GLY A 239 -17.39 27.37 6.68
C GLY A 239 -16.67 27.21 8.02
N ASN A 240 -17.02 26.23 8.84
CA ASN A 240 -16.37 25.96 10.13
C ASN A 240 -15.19 24.97 10.02
N ALA A 241 -14.47 24.94 8.89
CA ALA A 241 -13.43 23.94 8.64
C ALA A 241 -12.03 24.34 9.14
N GLY A 242 -11.81 25.59 9.55
CA GLY A 242 -10.55 25.94 10.21
C GLY A 242 -10.42 27.34 10.77
N LYS A 243 -10.83 28.41 10.09
CA LYS A 243 -10.50 29.80 10.43
C LYS A 243 -11.09 30.28 11.76
N SER A 244 -12.05 31.20 11.78
CA SER A 244 -12.54 31.81 13.03
C SER A 244 -14.05 31.74 13.07
N LEU A 245 -14.66 31.11 14.07
CA LEU A 245 -16.10 30.90 14.07
C LEU A 245 -16.91 32.21 14.12
N TYR A 246 -18.02 32.26 13.37
CA TYR A 246 -18.98 33.35 13.38
C TYR A 246 -20.23 33.02 14.20
N SER A 247 -21.02 34.06 14.48
CA SER A 247 -22.29 33.94 15.19
C SER A 247 -23.47 33.85 14.22
N PHE A 248 -24.55 33.22 14.66
CA PHE A 248 -25.82 33.26 13.95
C PHE A 248 -26.57 34.56 14.23
N GLY A 249 -27.25 35.07 13.20
CA GLY A 249 -28.31 36.05 13.30
C GLY A 249 -29.67 35.37 13.53
N SER A 250 -30.72 35.89 12.89
CA SER A 250 -32.02 35.21 12.88
C SER A 250 -32.00 34.06 11.88
N TYR A 251 -32.40 32.88 12.32
CA TYR A 251 -32.52 31.72 11.43
C TYR A 251 -33.54 31.98 10.32
N LEU A 252 -33.16 31.65 9.09
CA LEU A 252 -34.06 31.67 7.94
C LEU A 252 -35.14 30.58 8.07
N PRO A 253 -36.33 30.75 7.45
CA PRO A 253 -37.46 29.83 7.62
C PRO A 253 -37.17 28.36 7.30
N THR A 254 -36.21 28.10 6.41
CA THR A 254 -35.82 26.76 5.95
C THR A 254 -34.61 26.19 6.68
N SER A 255 -34.01 26.92 7.62
CA SER A 255 -32.89 26.42 8.41
C SER A 255 -33.35 25.24 9.28
N GLU A 256 -32.73 24.07 9.10
CA GLU A 256 -33.06 22.85 9.85
C GLU A 256 -32.02 22.56 10.94
N LYS A 257 -30.77 22.99 10.75
CA LYS A 257 -29.70 22.82 11.73
C LYS A 257 -28.65 23.90 11.58
N GLY A 258 -28.44 24.69 12.63
CA GLY A 258 -27.25 25.55 12.80
C GLY A 258 -26.29 24.99 13.84
N TYR A 259 -24.99 25.16 13.62
CA TYR A 259 -23.93 24.82 14.58
C TYR A 259 -22.73 25.76 14.45
N ASN A 260 -22.39 26.45 15.54
CA ASN A 260 -21.17 27.24 15.70
C ASN A 260 -20.41 26.90 17.00
N GLY A 261 -20.65 25.69 17.55
CA GLY A 261 -20.06 25.21 18.80
C GLY A 261 -18.66 24.59 18.66
N GLY A 262 -18.04 24.72 17.50
CA GLY A 262 -16.73 24.16 17.19
C GLY A 262 -16.52 23.95 15.69
N TYR A 263 -15.39 23.35 15.36
CA TYR A 263 -14.95 23.10 14.00
C TYR A 263 -15.30 21.68 13.55
N GLY A 264 -15.34 21.47 12.25
CA GLY A 264 -15.63 20.16 11.68
C GLY A 264 -15.58 20.16 10.17
N VAL A 265 -15.89 18.99 9.61
CA VAL A 265 -15.99 18.79 8.17
C VAL A 265 -17.28 18.03 7.85
N LEU A 266 -17.87 18.30 6.70
CA LEU A 266 -19.05 17.59 6.23
C LEU A 266 -18.61 16.34 5.47
N LYS A 267 -18.96 15.16 6.00
CA LYS A 267 -18.83 13.89 5.29
C LYS A 267 -20.13 13.60 4.55
N LEU A 268 -20.05 13.32 3.25
CA LEU A 268 -21.16 12.80 2.45
C LEU A 268 -20.82 11.41 1.93
N THR A 269 -21.76 10.47 2.07
CA THR A 269 -21.70 9.16 1.41
C THR A 269 -22.67 9.21 0.23
N LEU A 270 -22.15 9.00 -0.97
CA LEU A 270 -22.85 9.23 -2.22
C LEU A 270 -23.40 7.90 -2.78
N HIS A 271 -24.69 7.65 -2.60
CA HIS A 271 -25.36 6.46 -3.16
C HIS A 271 -25.85 6.73 -4.59
N PRO A 272 -26.19 5.69 -5.37
CA PRO A 272 -26.70 5.85 -6.73
C PRO A 272 -27.90 6.79 -6.90
N THR A 273 -28.75 6.87 -5.89
CA THR A 273 -30.06 7.57 -5.92
C THR A 273 -30.31 8.40 -4.66
N SER A 274 -29.34 8.49 -3.76
CA SER A 274 -29.47 9.14 -2.45
C SER A 274 -28.11 9.53 -1.89
N TYR A 275 -28.09 10.24 -0.77
CA TYR A 275 -26.87 10.59 -0.05
C TYR A 275 -27.12 10.56 1.45
N ASP A 276 -26.11 10.15 2.20
CA ASP A 276 -26.07 10.34 3.65
C ASP A 276 -25.11 11.48 3.99
N TRP A 277 -25.42 12.29 5.00
CA TRP A 277 -24.53 13.33 5.50
C TRP A 277 -24.21 13.14 6.98
N GLN A 278 -23.01 13.55 7.37
CA GLN A 278 -22.57 13.67 8.76
C GLN A 278 -21.68 14.91 8.90
N LEU A 279 -22.04 15.84 9.79
CA LEU A 279 -21.08 16.85 10.27
C LEU A 279 -20.22 16.20 11.35
N ILE A 280 -18.93 16.05 11.09
CA ILE A 280 -17.98 15.42 12.01
C ILE A 280 -17.10 16.48 12.65
N LYS A 281 -17.16 16.56 13.98
CA LYS A 281 -16.37 17.49 14.78
C LYS A 281 -14.90 17.11 14.78
N ASP A 282 -14.04 18.11 14.86
CA ASP A 282 -12.58 17.96 14.93
C ASP A 282 -12.03 17.55 16.31
N ASP A 283 -12.85 16.90 17.14
CA ASP A 283 -12.43 16.41 18.46
C ASP A 283 -11.81 15.01 18.37
N PRO A 284 -11.06 14.56 19.39
CA PRO A 284 -10.42 13.23 19.36
C PRO A 284 -11.39 12.05 19.24
N ALA A 285 -12.68 12.27 19.50
CA ALA A 285 -13.72 11.26 19.37
C ALA A 285 -14.39 11.25 17.99
N HIS A 286 -14.12 12.25 17.14
CA HIS A 286 -14.79 12.50 15.88
C HIS A 286 -16.32 12.53 16.03
N THR A 287 -16.79 13.32 17.00
CA THR A 287 -18.21 13.38 17.36
C THR A 287 -19.07 13.82 16.17
N VAL A 288 -20.12 13.05 15.87
CA VAL A 288 -21.13 13.41 14.86
C VAL A 288 -22.11 14.41 15.47
N ILE A 289 -22.17 15.61 14.88
CA ILE A 289 -22.97 16.75 15.39
C ILE A 289 -24.33 16.86 14.70
N ASP A 290 -24.37 16.51 13.43
CA ASP A 290 -25.58 16.40 12.62
C ASP A 290 -25.43 15.22 11.67
N SER A 291 -26.53 14.55 11.36
CA SER A 291 -26.54 13.48 10.38
C SER A 291 -27.94 13.30 9.79
N GLY A 292 -28.01 12.78 8.58
CA GLY A 292 -29.26 12.39 7.94
C GLY A 292 -29.03 11.83 6.55
N SER A 293 -30.13 11.65 5.82
CA SER A 293 -30.13 11.10 4.47
C SER A 293 -31.09 11.87 3.56
N GLY A 294 -30.78 11.99 2.28
CA GLY A 294 -31.62 12.61 1.25
C GLY A 294 -31.73 11.75 0.00
N THR A 295 -32.88 11.77 -0.67
CA THR A 295 -33.08 11.10 -1.96
C THR A 295 -32.90 12.12 -3.08
N CYS A 296 -32.25 11.72 -4.17
CA CYS A 296 -32.06 12.62 -5.31
C CYS A 296 -33.37 12.81 -6.08
N ILE A 297 -33.63 14.02 -6.57
CA ILE A 297 -34.83 14.41 -7.31
C ILE A 297 -34.98 13.56 -8.59
N GLY A 298 -33.86 13.17 -9.22
CA GLY A 298 -33.85 12.27 -10.37
C GLY A 298 -34.35 10.84 -10.06
N ALA A 299 -34.27 10.39 -8.82
CA ALA A 299 -34.62 9.01 -8.42
C ALA A 299 -36.13 8.77 -8.33
N GLU A 300 -36.92 9.78 -7.96
CA GLU A 300 -38.39 9.67 -7.90
C GLU A 300 -39.02 9.41 -9.28
N GLN A 301 -38.33 9.77 -10.36
CA GLN A 301 -38.79 9.55 -11.74
C GLN A 301 -38.57 8.10 -12.24
N VAL A 302 -37.66 7.34 -11.62
CA VAL A 302 -37.38 5.93 -12.00
C VAL A 302 -38.41 4.97 -11.37
N SER A 303 -39.08 5.38 -10.29
CA SER A 303 -40.06 4.58 -9.55
C SER A 303 -41.46 4.49 -10.21
N GLN A 304 -41.72 5.18 -11.34
CA GLN A 304 -43.03 5.16 -12.02
C GLN A 304 -43.01 4.45 -13.39
N THR A 305 -42.60 3.18 -13.42
CA THR A 305 -42.84 2.29 -14.58
C THR A 305 -44.06 1.41 -14.28
N PRO A 306 -45.04 1.25 -15.21
CA PRO A 306 -46.35 0.69 -14.92
C PRO A 306 -46.30 -0.79 -14.50
N THR A 307 -47.08 -1.12 -13.47
CA THR A 307 -47.34 -2.47 -12.96
C THR A 307 -47.72 -3.43 -14.10
N PRO A 308 -47.08 -4.61 -14.23
CA PRO A 308 -47.49 -5.60 -15.21
C PRO A 308 -48.88 -6.18 -14.86
N THR A 309 -49.75 -6.24 -15.87
CA THR A 309 -51.07 -6.89 -15.84
C THR A 309 -50.98 -8.30 -15.26
N PRO A 310 -51.90 -8.73 -14.37
CA PRO A 310 -51.84 -10.04 -13.75
C PRO A 310 -52.07 -11.16 -14.77
N THR A 311 -51.06 -12.02 -14.96
CA THR A 311 -51.19 -13.26 -15.71
C THR A 311 -51.89 -14.31 -14.84
N LEU A 312 -52.88 -14.99 -15.43
CA LEU A 312 -53.77 -15.95 -14.77
C LEU A 312 -53.01 -17.10 -14.09
N THR A 313 -53.44 -17.41 -12.87
CA THR A 313 -53.00 -18.49 -11.99
C THR A 313 -53.26 -19.88 -12.61
N PRO A 314 -52.29 -20.81 -12.60
CA PRO A 314 -52.59 -22.23 -12.82
C PRO A 314 -53.10 -22.89 -11.53
N THR A 315 -54.23 -23.58 -11.69
CA THR A 315 -54.93 -24.44 -10.72
C THR A 315 -54.01 -25.53 -10.12
N PRO A 316 -54.18 -25.92 -8.83
CA PRO A 316 -53.32 -26.91 -8.18
C PRO A 316 -53.56 -28.32 -8.72
N SER A 317 -52.48 -29.05 -9.03
CA SER A 317 -52.51 -30.48 -9.33
C SER A 317 -52.17 -31.30 -8.08
N LEU A 318 -52.91 -32.40 -7.91
CA LEU A 318 -52.99 -33.22 -6.71
C LEU A 318 -51.70 -34.01 -6.43
N THR A 319 -51.39 -34.11 -5.13
CA THR A 319 -50.40 -34.97 -4.51
C THR A 319 -50.64 -36.46 -4.80
N PRO A 320 -49.59 -37.26 -5.08
CA PRO A 320 -49.62 -38.69 -4.82
C PRO A 320 -48.79 -39.08 -3.58
N THR A 321 -49.44 -39.92 -2.78
CA THR A 321 -49.07 -40.60 -1.52
C THR A 321 -47.78 -41.45 -1.61
N PRO A 322 -47.03 -41.64 -0.50
CA PRO A 322 -45.79 -42.41 -0.47
C PRO A 322 -46.02 -43.92 -0.25
N THR A 323 -45.23 -44.79 -0.91
CA THR A 323 -45.05 -46.22 -0.55
C THR A 323 -43.83 -46.80 -1.30
N PRO A 324 -43.23 -47.93 -0.90
CA PRO A 324 -42.39 -48.16 0.29
C PRO A 324 -40.92 -48.44 -0.06
N THR A 325 -40.06 -48.30 0.94
CA THR A 325 -38.66 -48.70 0.98
C THR A 325 -38.46 -50.19 0.65
N LEU A 326 -37.52 -50.50 -0.25
CA LEU A 326 -36.95 -51.84 -0.40
C LEU A 326 -35.48 -51.85 0.04
N THR A 327 -35.19 -52.83 0.90
CA THR A 327 -33.92 -53.21 1.51
C THR A 327 -32.86 -53.61 0.47
N PRO A 328 -31.57 -53.28 0.68
CA PRO A 328 -30.48 -53.69 -0.21
C PRO A 328 -30.16 -55.18 -0.07
N THR A 329 -29.93 -55.86 -1.20
CA THR A 329 -29.38 -57.23 -1.30
C THR A 329 -28.10 -57.17 -2.16
N PRO A 330 -27.06 -57.96 -1.85
CA PRO A 330 -25.67 -57.55 -2.03
C PRO A 330 -25.11 -57.88 -3.42
N THR A 331 -24.25 -57.00 -3.92
CA THR A 331 -23.47 -57.25 -5.15
C THR A 331 -22.03 -57.61 -4.80
N ALA A 332 -21.54 -58.62 -5.50
CA ALA A 332 -20.36 -59.42 -5.24
C ALA A 332 -19.03 -58.65 -5.11
N THR A 333 -18.23 -59.12 -4.15
CA THR A 333 -16.79 -58.86 -3.99
C THR A 333 -15.99 -59.41 -5.18
N PRO A 334 -15.12 -58.63 -5.83
CA PRO A 334 -13.97 -59.18 -6.53
C PRO A 334 -12.83 -59.47 -5.54
N THR A 335 -12.47 -60.75 -5.48
CA THR A 335 -11.31 -61.35 -4.81
C THR A 335 -9.99 -60.71 -5.27
N PRO A 336 -8.99 -60.56 -4.37
CA PRO A 336 -7.70 -59.97 -4.72
C PRO A 336 -6.82 -60.98 -5.46
N THR A 337 -6.19 -60.54 -6.55
CA THR A 337 -5.15 -61.30 -7.26
C THR A 337 -4.03 -60.32 -7.65
N PRO A 338 -2.77 -60.79 -7.73
CA PRO A 338 -1.75 -60.65 -6.71
C PRO A 338 -0.78 -59.49 -7.00
N SER A 339 -0.07 -59.07 -5.95
CA SER A 339 1.09 -58.20 -6.04
C SER A 339 2.09 -58.74 -7.07
N GLN A 340 2.27 -58.04 -8.19
CA GLN A 340 3.45 -58.23 -9.03
C GLN A 340 4.59 -57.41 -8.45
N THR A 341 5.51 -58.14 -7.82
CA THR A 341 6.86 -57.70 -7.50
C THR A 341 7.55 -57.30 -8.79
N PHE A 342 7.82 -56.01 -8.99
CA PHE A 342 8.77 -55.59 -10.01
C PHE A 342 10.18 -55.78 -9.47
N THR A 343 10.84 -56.84 -9.91
CA THR A 343 12.29 -56.95 -9.94
C THR A 343 12.84 -55.83 -10.85
N PRO A 344 13.85 -55.05 -10.42
CA PRO A 344 14.37 -53.97 -11.23
C PRO A 344 15.12 -54.53 -12.45
N ILE A 345 14.74 -54.09 -13.65
CA ILE A 345 15.60 -54.18 -14.85
C ILE A 345 16.16 -52.77 -15.09
N PRO A 346 17.47 -52.61 -15.28
CA PRO A 346 18.14 -51.32 -15.28
C PRO A 346 17.99 -50.63 -16.63
N ILE A 347 17.61 -49.36 -16.63
CA ILE A 347 17.81 -48.47 -17.78
C ILE A 347 18.63 -47.30 -17.26
N GLY A 348 19.93 -47.38 -17.56
CA GLY A 348 20.95 -46.44 -17.13
C GLY A 348 20.78 -45.07 -17.81
N GLY A 349 21.00 -44.02 -17.03
CA GLY A 349 21.03 -42.64 -17.49
C GLY A 349 21.50 -41.64 -16.43
N GLY A 350 22.27 -42.09 -15.42
CA GLY A 350 22.72 -41.21 -14.33
C GLY A 350 23.89 -41.73 -13.49
N ASP A 351 24.11 -43.05 -13.47
CA ASP A 351 25.24 -43.68 -12.80
C ASP A 351 26.45 -43.70 -13.73
N ALA A 352 27.10 -42.55 -13.86
CA ALA A 352 28.24 -42.37 -14.76
C ALA A 352 29.52 -43.05 -14.24
N CYS A 353 29.57 -43.39 -12.94
CA CYS A 353 30.66 -44.18 -12.37
C CYS A 353 30.40 -45.70 -12.42
N GLY A 354 29.18 -46.16 -12.69
CA GLY A 354 28.79 -47.57 -12.71
C GLY A 354 28.72 -48.23 -11.33
N ASN A 355 28.51 -47.45 -10.26
CA ASN A 355 28.53 -47.92 -8.87
C ASN A 355 27.13 -48.23 -8.29
N GLY A 356 26.07 -48.09 -9.09
CA GLY A 356 24.69 -48.36 -8.74
C GLY A 356 23.96 -47.23 -8.00
N ASN A 357 24.62 -46.11 -7.71
CA ASN A 357 24.04 -44.93 -7.09
C ASN A 357 24.13 -43.73 -8.04
N VAL A 358 23.11 -42.85 -8.05
CA VAL A 358 23.17 -41.57 -8.79
C VAL A 358 23.40 -40.46 -7.79
N ASN A 359 24.65 -40.01 -7.63
CA ASN A 359 25.05 -39.01 -6.64
C ASN A 359 26.21 -38.13 -7.15
N ILE A 360 26.80 -37.34 -6.24
CA ILE A 360 27.85 -36.37 -6.61
C ILE A 360 29.15 -37.02 -7.12
N GLU A 361 29.35 -38.33 -6.90
CA GLU A 361 30.48 -39.05 -7.47
C GLU A 361 30.32 -39.26 -8.97
N ASP A 362 29.10 -39.45 -9.48
CA ASP A 362 28.84 -39.56 -10.92
C ASP A 362 29.22 -38.29 -11.66
N LEU A 363 28.95 -37.14 -11.07
CA LEU A 363 29.38 -35.85 -11.61
C LEU A 363 30.91 -35.75 -11.69
N LYS A 364 31.64 -36.32 -10.71
CA LYS A 364 33.10 -36.37 -10.73
C LYS A 364 33.63 -37.32 -11.81
N CYS A 365 33.01 -38.49 -12.01
CA CYS A 365 33.39 -39.41 -13.10
C CYS A 365 33.11 -38.82 -14.48
N VAL A 366 31.98 -38.11 -14.65
CA VAL A 366 31.71 -37.37 -15.89
C VAL A 366 32.76 -36.31 -16.14
N LEU A 367 33.12 -35.53 -15.12
CA LEU A 367 34.14 -34.49 -15.25
C LEU A 367 35.53 -35.07 -15.56
N GLN A 368 35.92 -36.17 -14.90
CA GLN A 368 37.20 -36.83 -15.14
C GLN A 368 37.26 -37.49 -16.53
N ASN A 369 36.20 -38.16 -16.98
CA ASN A 369 36.11 -38.73 -18.33
C ASN A 369 36.04 -37.65 -19.43
N TRP A 370 35.51 -36.47 -19.11
CA TRP A 370 35.50 -35.31 -20.00
C TRP A 370 36.89 -34.64 -20.07
N LEU A 371 37.57 -34.46 -18.93
CA LEU A 371 38.92 -33.89 -18.86
C LEU A 371 39.97 -34.81 -19.49
N ALA A 372 39.82 -36.13 -19.39
CA ALA A 372 40.72 -37.11 -20.01
C ALA A 372 40.63 -37.16 -21.55
N LYS A 373 39.65 -36.48 -22.16
CA LYS A 373 39.48 -36.36 -23.63
C LYS A 373 40.06 -35.08 -24.22
N LEU A 374 40.72 -34.25 -23.41
CA LEU A 374 41.32 -33.00 -23.88
C LEU A 374 42.82 -33.22 -24.18
N ASN A 375 43.21 -33.04 -25.43
CA ASN A 375 44.58 -33.11 -25.92
C ASN A 375 45.13 -31.68 -26.12
N ASN A 376 46.44 -31.54 -26.38
CA ASN A 376 47.16 -30.24 -26.55
C ASN A 376 46.60 -29.27 -27.60
N SER A 377 45.52 -29.60 -28.32
CA SER A 377 44.81 -28.69 -29.21
C SER A 377 43.92 -27.66 -28.50
N VAL A 378 43.84 -27.68 -27.17
CA VAL A 378 42.97 -26.79 -26.36
C VAL A 378 43.76 -25.69 -25.63
N ASP A 379 45.09 -25.74 -25.69
CA ASP A 379 45.96 -24.62 -25.33
C ASP A 379 45.97 -23.61 -26.50
N GLN A 380 44.90 -22.82 -26.57
CA GLN A 380 44.68 -21.84 -27.65
C GLN A 380 45.77 -20.76 -27.65
N PHE A 381 46.41 -20.54 -26.50
CA PHE A 381 47.49 -19.56 -26.37
C PHE A 381 48.89 -20.17 -26.52
N GLN A 382 48.99 -21.50 -26.66
CA GLN A 382 50.24 -22.27 -26.81
C GLN A 382 51.28 -21.94 -25.73
N ASP A 383 50.83 -21.66 -24.51
CA ASP A 383 51.69 -21.30 -23.38
C ASP A 383 52.11 -22.51 -22.53
N GLY A 384 51.65 -23.70 -22.91
CA GLY A 384 51.90 -24.98 -22.27
C GLY A 384 51.04 -25.23 -21.03
N ARG A 385 50.05 -24.38 -20.72
CA ARG A 385 49.21 -24.46 -19.51
C ARG A 385 47.75 -24.20 -19.81
N ILE A 386 46.93 -25.25 -19.83
CA ILE A 386 45.48 -25.11 -19.97
C ILE A 386 44.89 -24.45 -18.71
N ASN A 387 44.45 -23.20 -18.82
CA ASN A 387 43.96 -22.41 -17.69
C ASN A 387 42.72 -21.57 -18.04
N ALA A 388 42.28 -20.72 -17.11
CA ALA A 388 41.04 -19.94 -17.24
C ALA A 388 41.03 -19.01 -18.47
N LEU A 389 42.21 -18.62 -18.96
CA LEU A 389 42.34 -17.81 -20.18
C LEU A 389 41.97 -18.63 -21.43
N ASP A 390 42.45 -19.86 -21.57
CA ASP A 390 42.04 -20.78 -22.66
C ASP A 390 40.54 -21.04 -22.62
N PHE A 391 39.99 -21.22 -21.41
CA PHE A 391 38.57 -21.47 -21.20
C PHE A 391 37.69 -20.28 -21.61
N SER A 392 38.20 -19.05 -21.49
CA SER A 392 37.49 -17.83 -21.89
C SER A 392 37.33 -17.68 -23.40
N VAL A 393 38.25 -18.25 -24.19
CA VAL A 393 38.19 -18.25 -25.66
C VAL A 393 37.17 -19.26 -26.15
N VAL A 394 37.12 -20.45 -25.54
CA VAL A 394 36.11 -21.48 -25.82
C VAL A 394 34.70 -21.01 -25.46
N LEU A 395 34.53 -20.24 -24.38
CA LEU A 395 33.23 -19.64 -24.03
C LEU A 395 32.82 -18.49 -24.96
N LYS A 396 33.77 -17.76 -25.54
CA LYS A 396 33.50 -16.68 -26.51
C LYS A 396 33.11 -17.22 -27.89
N SER A 397 33.69 -18.32 -28.34
CA SER A 397 33.31 -18.96 -29.61
C SER A 397 31.92 -19.63 -29.56
N LEU A 398 31.38 -19.91 -28.37
CA LEU A 398 30.00 -20.39 -28.18
C LEU A 398 28.93 -19.27 -28.21
N LYS A 399 29.30 -17.98 -28.17
CA LYS A 399 28.36 -16.84 -28.23
C LYS A 399 28.33 -16.12 -29.58
N ALA A 400 29.18 -16.47 -30.53
CA ALA A 400 29.17 -15.90 -31.87
C ALA A 400 28.84 -16.99 -32.89
N GLY A 401 27.54 -17.14 -33.19
CA GLY A 401 27.09 -18.01 -34.28
C GLY A 401 27.62 -17.53 -35.63
N VAL A 402 28.64 -18.20 -36.15
CA VAL A 402 29.02 -18.18 -37.57
C VAL A 402 28.90 -19.61 -38.08
N THR A 403 28.05 -19.79 -39.08
CA THR A 403 27.72 -21.05 -39.76
C THR A 403 28.93 -21.69 -40.45
N PRO A 404 29.16 -23.01 -40.29
CA PRO A 404 29.88 -23.80 -41.27
C PRO A 404 28.92 -24.53 -42.21
N THR A 405 29.22 -24.42 -43.50
CA THR A 405 28.70 -25.21 -44.61
C THR A 405 28.86 -26.72 -44.41
N SER A 406 27.76 -27.44 -44.70
CA SER A 406 27.64 -28.81 -45.23
C SER A 406 28.55 -29.93 -44.70
N MET A 407 27.96 -30.97 -44.10
CA MET A 407 28.18 -32.42 -44.34
C MET A 407 27.19 -33.24 -43.46
N PRO A 408 26.92 -34.53 -43.73
CA PRO A 408 25.58 -35.02 -44.06
C PRO A 408 24.78 -35.61 -42.89
N THR A 409 23.48 -35.64 -43.12
CA THR A 409 22.39 -36.20 -42.32
C THR A 409 22.61 -37.65 -41.87
N PRO A 410 22.29 -37.97 -40.59
CA PRO A 410 21.72 -39.25 -40.22
C PRO A 410 20.24 -39.07 -39.85
N THR A 411 19.44 -39.99 -40.37
CA THR A 411 17.99 -40.07 -40.30
C THR A 411 17.44 -40.29 -38.89
N SER A 412 16.44 -39.48 -38.53
CA SER A 412 15.23 -39.80 -37.76
C SER A 412 15.34 -40.62 -36.45
N SER A 413 15.07 -39.96 -35.31
CA SER A 413 14.00 -40.40 -34.40
C SER A 413 13.40 -39.21 -33.66
N LEU A 414 12.08 -39.09 -33.70
CA LEU A 414 11.28 -37.96 -33.23
C LEU A 414 11.34 -37.81 -31.70
N THR A 415 11.97 -36.74 -31.23
CA THR A 415 11.64 -36.08 -29.96
C THR A 415 10.88 -34.80 -30.28
N PRO A 416 9.74 -34.50 -29.62
CA PRO A 416 8.98 -33.29 -29.91
C PRO A 416 9.83 -32.06 -29.55
N THR A 417 10.15 -31.26 -30.57
CA THR A 417 10.69 -29.92 -30.43
C THR A 417 9.76 -29.10 -29.52
N PRO A 418 10.25 -28.33 -28.53
CA PRO A 418 9.40 -27.38 -27.82
C PRO A 418 8.77 -26.44 -28.85
N THR A 419 7.44 -26.36 -28.85
CA THR A 419 6.69 -25.45 -29.70
C THR A 419 7.27 -24.04 -29.54
N PRO A 420 7.62 -23.34 -30.65
CA PRO A 420 7.97 -21.93 -30.56
C PRO A 420 6.83 -21.19 -29.85
N LEU A 421 7.16 -20.31 -28.90
CA LEU A 421 6.17 -19.39 -28.35
C LEU A 421 5.47 -18.72 -29.55
N PRO A 422 4.12 -18.62 -29.56
CA PRO A 422 3.41 -17.89 -30.61
C PRO A 422 4.02 -16.50 -30.78
N GLU A 423 4.02 -15.94 -31.99
CA GLU A 423 4.61 -14.62 -32.23
C GLU A 423 4.00 -13.59 -31.28
N LEU A 424 4.78 -13.17 -30.29
CA LEU A 424 4.45 -12.07 -29.39
C LEU A 424 4.64 -10.76 -30.17
N THR A 425 3.65 -10.38 -30.97
CA THR A 425 3.74 -9.25 -31.92
C THR A 425 3.35 -7.92 -31.30
N ASN A 426 2.47 -7.91 -30.29
CA ASN A 426 1.96 -6.67 -29.71
C ASN A 426 2.85 -6.19 -28.55
N LYS A 427 3.68 -5.19 -28.83
CA LYS A 427 4.52 -4.51 -27.83
C LYS A 427 3.77 -3.32 -27.24
N ILE A 428 3.57 -3.35 -25.92
CA ILE A 428 3.05 -2.23 -25.12
C ILE A 428 4.20 -1.65 -24.28
N THR A 429 4.32 -0.33 -24.25
CA THR A 429 5.30 0.38 -23.42
C THR A 429 4.59 1.14 -22.32
N TYR A 430 5.15 1.15 -21.12
CA TYR A 430 4.53 1.76 -19.94
C TYR A 430 5.39 2.90 -19.40
N THR A 431 4.73 3.98 -18.97
CA THR A 431 5.40 5.13 -18.36
C THR A 431 5.48 4.94 -16.86
N ALA A 432 6.67 5.09 -16.29
CA ALA A 432 6.88 5.03 -14.84
C ALA A 432 6.29 6.27 -14.16
N SER A 433 5.71 6.10 -12.97
CA SER A 433 5.12 7.16 -12.17
C SER A 433 6.00 7.54 -10.98
N SER A 434 6.01 8.82 -10.64
CA SER A 434 6.65 9.37 -9.43
C SER A 434 5.65 9.61 -8.29
N ILE A 435 4.41 9.13 -8.42
CA ILE A 435 3.39 9.23 -7.37
C ILE A 435 3.83 8.40 -6.15
N ASP A 436 3.66 8.96 -4.96
CA ASP A 436 3.75 8.24 -3.70
C ASP A 436 2.43 7.52 -3.42
N PHE A 437 2.49 6.22 -3.15
CA PHE A 437 1.31 5.38 -2.97
C PHE A 437 1.57 4.24 -2.00
N ALA A 438 0.49 3.78 -1.39
CA ALA A 438 0.49 2.65 -0.46
C ALA A 438 0.86 1.34 -1.17
N ASN A 439 1.74 0.57 -0.54
CA ASN A 439 2.06 -0.80 -0.93
C ASN A 439 2.33 -1.58 0.36
N PRO A 440 1.92 -2.87 0.45
CA PRO A 440 2.08 -3.63 1.68
C PRO A 440 3.56 -3.87 2.01
N GLU A 441 3.87 -4.01 3.32
CA GLU A 441 5.16 -4.54 3.80
C GLU A 441 6.40 -3.67 3.49
N ARG A 442 6.21 -2.40 3.11
CA ARG A 442 7.29 -1.43 2.84
C ARG A 442 6.95 -0.03 3.33
N GLY A 443 7.96 0.84 3.39
CA GLY A 443 7.77 2.28 3.59
C GLY A 443 7.99 2.74 5.02
N PHE A 444 7.42 3.89 5.38
CA PHE A 444 7.50 4.37 6.76
C PHE A 444 6.57 3.57 7.66
N MET A 445 6.99 3.38 8.91
CA MET A 445 6.19 2.77 9.96
C MET A 445 6.06 3.70 11.16
N LYS A 446 4.91 3.69 11.82
CA LYS A 446 4.69 4.43 13.07
C LYS A 446 4.86 3.53 14.28
N GLN A 447 5.82 3.85 15.15
CA GLN A 447 5.89 3.25 16.49
C GLN A 447 4.64 3.58 17.31
N SER A 448 4.02 2.54 17.88
CA SER A 448 2.91 2.66 18.83
C SER A 448 3.01 1.60 19.94
N SER A 449 2.82 2.03 21.18
CA SER A 449 2.89 1.16 22.37
C SER A 449 1.50 0.72 22.84
N VAL A 450 1.23 -0.58 22.79
CA VAL A 450 0.02 -1.23 23.26
C VAL A 450 0.32 -1.99 24.56
N PHE A 451 -0.31 -1.58 25.66
CA PHE A 451 -0.27 -2.30 26.93
C PHE A 451 -1.25 -3.46 26.86
N VAL A 452 -0.72 -4.69 26.91
CA VAL A 452 -1.55 -5.89 26.64
C VAL A 452 -2.61 -6.10 27.73
N ASP A 453 -2.33 -5.67 28.94
CA ASP A 453 -3.18 -5.80 30.13
C ASP A 453 -4.07 -4.57 30.39
N GLN A 454 -4.19 -3.66 29.42
CA GLN A 454 -5.08 -2.50 29.47
C GLN A 454 -6.07 -2.54 28.30
N THR A 455 -7.12 -1.73 28.39
CA THR A 455 -8.06 -1.54 27.28
C THR A 455 -7.32 -1.02 26.05
N LEU A 456 -7.49 -1.71 24.91
CA LEU A 456 -6.89 -1.30 23.64
C LEU A 456 -7.48 0.04 23.16
N ASP A 457 -6.61 1.04 23.05
CA ASP A 457 -6.87 2.25 22.26
C ASP A 457 -6.67 1.95 20.78
N LEU A 458 -7.78 1.86 20.03
CA LEU A 458 -7.75 1.57 18.60
C LEU A 458 -7.02 2.65 17.79
N ALA A 459 -6.91 3.88 18.30
CA ALA A 459 -6.15 4.92 17.62
C ALA A 459 -4.67 4.54 17.50
N LYS A 460 -4.14 3.65 18.34
CA LYS A 460 -2.74 3.21 18.29
C LYS A 460 -2.41 2.23 17.17
N VAL A 461 -3.41 1.70 16.46
CA VAL A 461 -3.20 0.79 15.32
C VAL A 461 -3.51 1.53 14.02
N ARG A 462 -2.72 2.55 13.70
CA ARG A 462 -2.95 3.41 12.52
C ARG A 462 -1.66 3.78 11.79
N ALA A 463 -1.78 3.97 10.49
CA ALA A 463 -0.80 4.69 9.68
C ALA A 463 -0.85 6.20 9.99
N LEU A 464 0.26 6.92 9.74
CA LEU A 464 0.27 8.40 9.87
C LEU A 464 -0.10 9.11 8.57
N GLN A 465 0.18 8.48 7.43
CA GLN A 465 -0.05 9.04 6.10
C GLN A 465 -0.81 8.02 5.26
N PRO A 466 -1.63 8.45 4.29
CA PRO A 466 -2.39 7.54 3.43
C PRO A 466 -1.51 6.57 2.62
N SER A 467 -0.26 6.93 2.32
CA SER A 467 0.69 6.05 1.62
C SER A 467 1.50 5.11 2.53
N ASP A 468 1.31 5.19 3.86
CA ASP A 468 1.92 4.26 4.81
C ASP A 468 0.97 3.06 5.05
N THR A 469 1.51 1.84 4.99
CA THR A 469 0.75 0.60 5.26
C THR A 469 1.31 -0.19 6.45
N LEU A 470 2.44 0.27 7.01
CA LEU A 470 3.13 -0.39 8.11
C LEU A 470 2.90 0.34 9.43
N VAL A 471 2.67 -0.44 10.48
CA VAL A 471 2.66 0.04 11.86
C VAL A 471 3.62 -0.79 12.69
N TRP A 472 4.37 -0.11 13.56
CA TRP A 472 5.34 -0.74 14.42
C TRP A 472 4.78 -0.84 15.84
N ILE A 473 4.30 -2.02 16.21
CA ILE A 473 3.60 -2.24 17.48
C ILE A 473 4.57 -2.77 18.54
N TYR A 474 4.69 -2.02 19.63
CA TYR A 474 5.27 -2.51 20.87
C TYR A 474 4.16 -3.10 21.73
N PHE A 475 4.13 -4.43 21.85
CA PHE A 475 3.35 -5.10 22.87
C PHE A 475 4.10 -4.99 24.20
N ARG A 476 3.56 -4.14 25.07
CA ARG A 476 4.14 -3.77 26.36
C ARG A 476 3.76 -4.80 27.41
N LEU A 477 4.77 -5.45 27.96
CA LEU A 477 4.70 -6.53 28.94
C LEU A 477 5.18 -6.08 30.33
N ASP A 478 5.06 -4.78 30.62
CA ASP A 478 5.57 -4.12 31.82
C ASP A 478 5.16 -4.83 33.12
N ASN A 479 3.91 -5.29 33.22
CA ASN A 479 3.39 -6.00 34.40
C ASN A 479 3.70 -7.50 34.44
N TYR A 480 4.35 -8.03 33.40
CA TYR A 480 4.79 -9.42 33.29
C TYR A 480 6.30 -9.58 33.51
N ARG A 481 7.02 -8.48 33.78
CA ARG A 481 8.46 -8.48 34.10
C ARG A 481 8.72 -8.74 35.58
N ASP A 482 9.99 -8.95 35.93
CA ASP A 482 10.44 -8.98 37.33
C ASP A 482 10.24 -7.63 38.04
N GLN A 483 9.33 -7.57 39.02
CA GLN A 483 8.95 -6.32 39.71
C GLN A 483 9.91 -5.88 40.83
N ARG A 484 11.00 -6.60 41.10
CA ARG A 484 11.92 -6.36 42.23
C ARG A 484 12.98 -5.27 41.94
N ASP A 485 12.54 -4.15 41.39
CA ASP A 485 13.36 -3.02 40.87
C ASP A 485 14.26 -2.36 41.96
N ASP A 486 13.90 -2.46 43.25
CA ASP A 486 14.54 -1.67 44.33
C ASP A 486 15.33 -2.47 45.40
N TYR A 487 15.37 -3.81 45.33
CA TYR A 487 16.03 -4.62 46.37
C TYR A 487 17.28 -5.32 45.84
N GLY A 488 18.40 -5.07 46.53
CA GLY A 488 19.71 -5.64 46.24
C GLY A 488 19.68 -7.16 46.02
N VAL A 489 20.60 -7.60 45.17
CA VAL A 489 20.77 -8.94 44.62
C VAL A 489 20.88 -9.99 45.73
N GLN A 490 19.75 -10.59 46.11
CA GLN A 490 19.77 -11.93 46.69
C GLN A 490 19.08 -12.86 45.68
N PRO A 491 19.80 -13.89 45.18
CA PRO A 491 19.19 -14.88 44.31
C PRO A 491 18.15 -15.66 45.12
N LEU A 492 16.88 -15.46 44.82
CA LEU A 492 15.84 -16.42 45.20
C LEU A 492 15.73 -17.42 44.06
N THR A 493 15.83 -18.70 44.40
CA THR A 493 15.65 -19.84 43.52
C THR A 493 14.22 -19.98 42.98
N ASP A 494 13.26 -19.19 43.49
CA ASP A 494 11.82 -19.49 43.38
C ASP A 494 10.96 -18.32 42.80
N TYR A 495 11.52 -17.45 41.94
CA TYR A 495 10.69 -16.46 41.22
C TYR A 495 9.96 -17.14 40.05
N HIS A 496 8.65 -17.36 40.20
CA HIS A 496 7.81 -17.98 39.16
C HIS A 496 7.22 -17.00 38.14
N GLY A 497 7.31 -15.68 38.39
CA GLY A 497 6.75 -14.61 37.57
C GLY A 497 5.27 -14.78 37.15
N LYS A 498 4.75 -13.81 36.40
CA LYS A 498 3.34 -13.80 35.94
C LYS A 498 3.31 -14.21 34.47
N LEU A 499 2.60 -15.29 34.13
CA LEU A 499 2.28 -15.67 32.75
C LEU A 499 1.31 -14.68 32.10
N LEU A 500 1.28 -14.62 30.76
CA LEU A 500 0.30 -13.82 30.02
C LEU A 500 -1.11 -14.36 30.31
N ASP A 501 -2.00 -13.51 30.82
CA ASP A 501 -3.39 -13.88 31.05
C ASP A 501 -4.22 -13.78 29.76
N GLN A 502 -5.43 -14.35 29.78
CA GLN A 502 -6.28 -14.38 28.59
C GLN A 502 -6.67 -12.97 28.11
N ALA A 503 -6.76 -11.99 29.01
CA ALA A 503 -7.04 -10.61 28.63
C ALA A 503 -5.89 -10.03 27.79
N ALA A 504 -4.63 -10.28 28.19
CA ALA A 504 -3.47 -9.91 27.40
C ALA A 504 -3.46 -10.54 26.01
N LEU A 505 -3.73 -11.85 25.92
CA LEU A 505 -3.81 -12.55 24.64
C LEU A 505 -4.92 -12.00 23.75
N ASN A 506 -6.11 -11.71 24.32
CA ASN A 506 -7.22 -11.11 23.58
C ASN A 506 -6.90 -9.70 23.07
N THR A 507 -6.16 -8.88 23.84
CA THR A 507 -5.71 -7.56 23.37
C THR A 507 -4.77 -7.67 22.18
N ILE A 508 -3.87 -8.67 22.19
CA ILE A 508 -2.95 -8.94 21.07
C ILE A 508 -3.74 -9.34 19.81
N GLU A 509 -4.69 -10.28 19.93
CA GLU A 509 -5.59 -10.67 18.83
C GLU A 509 -6.34 -9.47 18.26
N LYS A 510 -6.90 -8.62 19.14
CA LYS A 510 -7.65 -7.42 18.72
C LYS A 510 -6.79 -6.41 17.96
N VAL A 511 -5.48 -6.32 18.25
CA VAL A 511 -4.56 -5.50 17.45
C VAL A 511 -4.42 -6.05 16.04
N PHE A 512 -4.29 -7.37 15.87
CA PHE A 512 -4.23 -7.99 14.56
C PHE A 512 -5.52 -7.81 13.76
N ASP A 513 -6.69 -7.97 14.40
CA ASP A 513 -7.99 -7.71 13.78
C ASP A 513 -8.11 -6.25 13.33
N THR A 514 -7.72 -5.31 14.20
CA THR A 514 -7.76 -3.88 13.86
C THR A 514 -6.85 -3.54 12.68
N ALA A 515 -5.67 -4.17 12.59
CA ALA A 515 -4.77 -4.00 11.45
C ALA A 515 -5.40 -4.55 10.16
N ARG A 516 -6.07 -5.71 10.24
CA ARG A 516 -6.76 -6.35 9.13
C ARG A 516 -7.92 -5.50 8.58
N ASP A 517 -8.66 -4.87 9.46
CA ASP A 517 -9.80 -4.00 9.11
C ASP A 517 -9.35 -2.69 8.46
N ARG A 518 -8.12 -2.24 8.76
CA ARG A 518 -7.56 -0.97 8.27
C ARG A 518 -6.63 -1.11 7.09
N GLY A 519 -6.46 -2.31 6.52
CA GLY A 519 -5.55 -2.51 5.39
C GLY A 519 -4.06 -2.43 5.77
N LEU A 520 -3.72 -2.68 7.04
CA LEU A 520 -2.37 -2.50 7.58
C LEU A 520 -1.62 -3.83 7.72
N LYS A 521 -0.30 -3.73 7.72
CA LYS A 521 0.66 -4.79 8.08
C LYS A 521 1.50 -4.34 9.27
N LEU A 522 1.90 -5.28 10.12
CA LEU A 522 2.55 -4.98 11.40
C LEU A 522 3.99 -5.46 11.45
N VAL A 523 4.90 -4.58 11.85
CA VAL A 523 6.16 -4.98 12.49
C VAL A 523 5.88 -5.04 13.98
N ILE A 524 6.10 -6.19 14.62
CA ILE A 524 5.77 -6.38 16.05
C ILE A 524 7.01 -6.57 16.90
N ARG A 525 6.97 -6.07 18.14
CA ARG A 525 8.00 -6.27 19.17
C ARG A 525 7.33 -6.45 20.53
N PHE A 526 7.75 -7.45 21.30
CA PHE A 526 7.34 -7.61 22.70
C PHE A 526 8.41 -7.04 23.62
N VAL A 527 8.00 -6.23 24.61
CA VAL A 527 8.93 -5.44 25.43
C VAL A 527 8.53 -5.53 26.91
N TYR A 528 9.43 -6.04 27.76
CA TYR A 528 9.24 -6.01 29.22
C TYR A 528 9.55 -4.65 29.84
N ASN A 529 10.58 -3.97 29.34
CA ASN A 529 11.08 -2.76 29.98
C ASN A 529 11.21 -1.59 28.98
N PRO A 530 10.51 -0.46 29.20
CA PRO A 530 10.51 0.70 28.30
C PRO A 530 11.57 1.78 28.62
N GLY A 531 12.51 1.55 29.56
CA GLY A 531 13.51 2.55 30.00
C GLY A 531 12.92 3.84 30.62
N PRO A 532 13.72 4.85 31.07
CA PRO A 532 15.12 4.86 31.44
C PRO A 532 15.27 5.08 32.97
N LYS A 533 14.96 4.07 33.80
CA LYS A 533 15.54 4.03 35.16
C LYS A 533 16.95 3.41 35.06
N SER A 534 17.85 4.04 34.31
CA SER A 534 19.18 3.48 34.04
C SER A 534 20.15 3.81 35.16
N SER A 535 20.76 2.77 35.74
CA SER A 535 22.09 2.86 36.34
C SER A 535 23.11 2.19 35.40
N SER A 536 24.38 2.52 35.55
CA SER A 536 25.47 1.91 34.78
C SER A 536 25.92 0.55 35.32
N ASP A 537 25.33 0.10 36.43
CA ASP A 537 25.63 -1.19 37.06
C ASP A 537 24.77 -2.32 36.45
N PRO A 538 25.32 -3.21 35.60
CA PRO A 538 24.57 -4.28 34.96
C PRO A 538 23.93 -5.28 35.95
N LEU A 539 24.33 -5.28 37.23
CA LEU A 539 23.73 -6.10 38.29
C LEU A 539 22.54 -5.42 38.99
N LYS A 540 22.26 -4.14 38.72
CA LYS A 540 21.20 -3.36 39.39
C LYS A 540 20.03 -2.90 38.50
N VAL A 541 20.03 -3.11 37.17
CA VAL A 541 19.33 -2.13 36.29
C VAL A 541 18.28 -2.61 35.29
N ASN A 542 18.20 -3.88 34.85
CA ASN A 542 17.30 -4.18 33.72
C ASN A 542 16.34 -5.33 34.02
N PRO A 543 15.18 -5.08 34.65
CA PRO A 543 14.19 -6.12 34.90
C PRO A 543 13.57 -6.63 33.58
N ASP A 544 14.12 -7.74 33.10
CA ASP A 544 13.44 -8.68 32.22
C ASP A 544 12.84 -9.80 33.09
N VAL A 545 12.85 -11.05 32.62
CA VAL A 545 12.50 -12.25 33.39
C VAL A 545 13.53 -13.37 33.14
N PRO A 546 13.62 -14.39 34.02
CA PRO A 546 14.43 -15.57 33.77
C PRO A 546 14.08 -16.25 32.45
N LEU A 547 15.05 -16.95 31.85
CA LEU A 547 14.89 -17.59 30.54
C LEU A 547 13.63 -18.46 30.45
N SER A 548 13.35 -19.28 31.46
CA SER A 548 12.17 -20.17 31.47
C SER A 548 10.87 -19.40 31.24
N LEU A 549 10.69 -18.26 31.91
CA LEU A 549 9.47 -17.45 31.75
C LEU A 549 9.41 -16.71 30.41
N VAL A 550 10.55 -16.31 29.84
CA VAL A 550 10.57 -15.79 28.46
C VAL A 550 10.07 -16.85 27.49
N LEU A 551 10.55 -18.09 27.65
CA LEU A 551 10.14 -19.21 26.79
C LEU A 551 8.65 -19.53 26.97
N ASP A 552 8.14 -19.52 28.20
CA ASP A 552 6.70 -19.72 28.47
C ASP A 552 5.86 -18.62 27.80
N HIS A 553 6.24 -17.34 27.91
CA HIS A 553 5.53 -16.26 27.22
C HIS A 553 5.57 -16.40 25.70
N ILE A 554 6.71 -16.78 25.12
CA ILE A 554 6.82 -17.00 23.67
C ILE A 554 5.89 -18.15 23.24
N GLU A 555 5.81 -19.24 24.00
CA GLU A 555 4.90 -20.35 23.68
C GLU A 555 3.42 -19.93 23.80
N GLN A 556 3.06 -19.12 24.81
CA GLN A 556 1.68 -18.59 24.94
C GLN A 556 1.27 -17.71 23.75
N LEU A 557 2.23 -17.06 23.08
CA LEU A 557 1.96 -16.21 21.91
C LEU A 557 1.78 -16.99 20.60
N LYS A 558 2.15 -18.28 20.58
CA LYS A 558 2.15 -19.10 19.36
C LYS A 558 0.80 -19.10 18.62
N PRO A 559 -0.36 -19.31 19.26
CA PRO A 559 -1.64 -19.29 18.54
C PRO A 559 -1.89 -17.94 17.85
N ALA A 560 -1.66 -16.83 18.56
CA ALA A 560 -1.86 -15.49 18.01
C ALA A 560 -0.92 -15.18 16.85
N LEU A 561 0.35 -15.58 16.96
CA LEU A 561 1.33 -15.40 15.87
C LEU A 561 1.02 -16.27 14.65
N GLN A 562 0.54 -17.50 14.86
CA GLN A 562 0.21 -18.43 13.78
C GLN A 562 -1.08 -18.04 13.04
N ASN A 563 -2.13 -17.70 13.78
CA ASN A 563 -3.43 -17.35 13.21
C ASN A 563 -3.43 -16.00 12.47
N ASN A 564 -2.50 -15.10 12.82
CA ASN A 564 -2.45 -13.75 12.28
C ASN A 564 -1.21 -13.50 11.40
N MET A 565 -0.65 -14.56 10.82
CA MET A 565 0.45 -14.47 9.84
C MET A 565 0.13 -13.45 8.75
N ASP A 566 -1.12 -13.40 8.32
CA ASP A 566 -1.62 -12.56 7.23
C ASP A 566 -1.33 -11.07 7.45
N VAL A 567 -1.42 -10.56 8.67
CA VAL A 567 -1.14 -9.15 8.99
C VAL A 567 0.25 -8.88 9.56
N ILE A 568 1.03 -9.92 9.91
CA ILE A 568 2.42 -9.74 10.36
C ILE A 568 3.32 -9.52 9.15
N ALA A 569 4.02 -8.39 9.08
CA ALA A 569 5.10 -8.17 8.10
C ALA A 569 6.37 -8.88 8.58
N ALA A 570 6.81 -8.57 9.80
CA ALA A 570 7.95 -9.20 10.45
C ALA A 570 7.91 -9.01 11.97
N MET A 571 8.73 -9.77 12.71
CA MET A 571 8.80 -9.69 14.17
C MET A 571 10.20 -9.31 14.63
N GLN A 572 10.37 -8.18 15.30
CA GLN A 572 11.62 -7.91 16.01
C GLN A 572 11.71 -8.78 17.25
N ALA A 573 12.89 -9.35 17.51
CA ALA A 573 13.05 -10.41 18.51
C ALA A 573 12.61 -9.98 19.91
N GLY A 574 12.79 -8.72 20.30
CA GLY A 574 12.24 -8.18 21.55
C GLY A 574 12.75 -8.90 22.81
N PHE A 575 11.98 -8.82 23.90
CA PHE A 575 12.15 -9.50 25.19
C PHE A 575 13.44 -9.26 25.99
N VAL A 576 14.57 -8.96 25.35
CA VAL A 576 15.88 -8.84 26.00
C VAL A 576 16.25 -7.37 26.12
N GLY A 577 16.35 -6.87 27.35
CA GLY A 577 16.83 -5.52 27.65
C GLY A 577 15.84 -4.38 27.41
N HIS A 578 16.30 -3.14 27.60
CA HIS A 578 15.45 -1.98 27.40
C HIS A 578 14.97 -1.92 25.97
N TRP A 579 13.68 -1.58 25.83
CA TRP A 579 12.96 -1.51 24.57
C TRP A 579 12.99 -2.82 23.77
N GLY A 580 13.47 -3.93 24.36
CA GLY A 580 13.68 -5.21 23.68
C GLY A 580 14.84 -5.21 22.66
N GLU A 581 15.86 -4.37 22.85
CA GLU A 581 16.93 -4.12 21.87
C GLU A 581 18.19 -4.98 22.04
N TRP A 582 18.22 -5.88 23.02
CA TRP A 582 19.32 -6.84 23.23
C TRP A 582 20.65 -6.22 23.71
N HIS A 583 20.68 -4.95 24.15
CA HIS A 583 21.93 -4.33 24.63
C HIS A 583 22.39 -4.89 25.99
N SER A 584 21.48 -5.13 26.94
CA SER A 584 21.79 -5.67 28.28
C SER A 584 20.56 -6.29 28.95
N SER A 585 20.75 -7.24 29.86
CA SER A 585 19.67 -7.90 30.61
C SER A 585 20.14 -8.31 32.01
N LYS A 586 19.23 -8.42 32.99
CA LYS A 586 19.53 -9.03 34.29
C LYS A 586 19.77 -10.55 34.18
N TYR A 587 19.02 -11.23 33.31
CA TYR A 587 18.99 -12.70 33.23
C TYR A 587 19.57 -13.27 31.92
N LEU A 588 19.56 -12.48 30.84
CA LEU A 588 19.67 -12.99 29.47
C LEU A 588 20.93 -12.48 28.75
N ASN A 589 22.03 -12.23 29.48
CA ASN A 589 23.29 -11.77 28.88
C ASN A 589 24.10 -12.87 28.18
N ASN A 590 23.95 -14.13 28.60
CA ASN A 590 24.72 -15.23 28.03
C ASN A 590 24.20 -15.65 26.65
N LEU A 591 25.10 -16.16 25.80
CA LEU A 591 24.81 -16.55 24.42
C LEU A 591 23.79 -17.70 24.33
N GLU A 592 23.86 -18.67 25.23
CA GLU A 592 22.97 -19.83 25.22
C GLU A 592 21.50 -19.43 25.40
N SER A 593 21.22 -18.53 26.35
CA SER A 593 19.87 -18.03 26.62
C SER A 593 19.32 -17.24 25.44
N ARG A 594 20.16 -16.35 24.86
CA ARG A 594 19.82 -15.57 23.67
C ARG A 594 19.54 -16.47 22.47
N LYS A 595 20.37 -17.48 22.23
CA LYS A 595 20.14 -18.47 21.17
C LYS A 595 18.83 -19.24 21.38
N LYS A 596 18.56 -19.73 22.60
CA LYS A 596 17.30 -20.42 22.92
C LYS A 596 16.07 -19.55 22.67
N ILE A 597 16.12 -18.26 23.03
CA ILE A 597 15.05 -17.31 22.71
C ILE A 597 14.87 -17.19 21.19
N THR A 598 15.95 -17.00 20.43
CA THR A 598 15.89 -16.92 18.97
C THR A 598 15.34 -18.19 18.32
N ASP A 599 15.81 -19.37 18.73
CA ASP A 599 15.35 -20.67 18.22
C ASP A 599 13.84 -20.88 18.52
N THR A 600 13.39 -20.45 19.71
CA THR A 600 11.97 -20.58 20.10
C THR A 600 11.10 -19.61 19.30
N LEU A 601 11.53 -18.36 19.09
CA LEU A 601 10.83 -17.41 18.23
C LEU A 601 10.67 -17.94 16.80
N LEU A 602 11.73 -18.51 16.23
CA LEU A 602 11.69 -19.16 14.91
C LEU A 602 10.74 -20.36 14.87
N THR A 603 10.53 -21.03 16.01
CA THR A 603 9.61 -22.18 16.11
C THR A 603 8.15 -21.73 16.21
N VAL A 604 7.84 -20.67 16.94
CA VAL A 604 6.45 -20.22 17.15
C VAL A 604 5.94 -19.29 16.04
N LEU A 605 6.83 -18.48 15.43
CA LEU A 605 6.47 -17.62 14.31
C LEU A 605 6.32 -18.47 13.03
N PRO A 606 5.27 -18.24 12.21
CA PRO A 606 5.10 -18.91 10.92
C PRO A 606 6.36 -18.90 10.05
N SER A 607 6.64 -20.02 9.39
CA SER A 607 7.85 -20.22 8.56
C SER A 607 8.01 -19.21 7.43
N GLU A 608 6.90 -18.61 7.01
CA GLU A 608 6.74 -17.61 5.97
C GLU A 608 7.00 -16.19 6.47
N ARG A 609 7.30 -16.02 7.76
CA ARG A 609 7.68 -14.75 8.39
C ARG A 609 9.07 -14.85 8.99
N MET A 610 9.70 -13.68 9.08
CA MET A 610 11.08 -13.53 9.55
C MET A 610 11.12 -12.82 10.89
N ILE A 611 12.12 -13.17 11.69
CA ILE A 611 12.49 -12.43 12.89
C ILE A 611 13.60 -11.43 12.59
N LEU A 612 13.64 -10.30 13.30
CA LEU A 612 14.70 -9.29 13.16
C LEU A 612 15.51 -9.22 14.45
N LEU A 613 16.82 -9.41 14.35
CA LEU A 613 17.77 -9.20 15.45
C LEU A 613 18.39 -7.80 15.36
N ARG A 614 18.66 -7.15 16.50
CA ARG A 614 19.33 -5.84 16.52
C ARG A 614 20.76 -5.92 15.97
N TYR A 615 21.48 -7.00 16.29
CA TYR A 615 22.92 -7.08 16.06
C TYR A 615 23.30 -8.26 15.15
N PRO A 616 23.95 -8.03 13.99
CA PRO A 616 24.33 -9.08 13.03
C PRO A 616 25.28 -10.13 13.62
N ARG A 617 26.08 -9.77 14.63
CA ARG A 617 26.94 -10.73 15.34
C ARG A 617 26.17 -11.91 15.96
N TYR A 618 24.91 -11.73 16.37
CA TYR A 618 24.12 -12.83 16.93
C TYR A 618 23.66 -13.80 15.84
N GLU A 619 23.24 -13.28 14.68
CA GLU A 619 22.95 -14.14 13.53
C GLU A 619 24.18 -14.96 13.13
N GLN A 620 25.34 -14.31 13.02
CA GLN A 620 26.60 -14.96 12.67
C GLN A 620 26.98 -16.05 13.66
N VAL A 621 26.96 -15.77 14.96
CA VAL A 621 27.37 -16.74 15.99
C VAL A 621 26.36 -17.89 16.14
N PHE A 622 25.07 -17.65 15.93
CA PHE A 622 24.04 -18.66 16.14
C PHE A 622 23.80 -19.55 14.92
N TYR A 623 23.99 -19.04 13.70
CA TYR A 623 23.59 -19.72 12.46
C TYR A 623 24.64 -19.64 11.34
N GLY A 624 25.77 -18.94 11.56
CA GLY A 624 26.89 -18.94 10.63
C GLY A 624 26.71 -18.09 9.37
N GLY A 625 25.81 -17.11 9.37
CA GLY A 625 25.58 -16.20 8.23
C GLY A 625 26.85 -15.53 7.66
N PRO A 626 26.77 -14.78 6.55
CA PRO A 626 25.56 -14.28 5.89
C PRO A 626 24.78 -15.34 5.11
N ILE A 627 23.53 -15.04 4.73
CA ILE A 627 22.61 -15.93 4.00
C ILE A 627 23.15 -16.20 2.59
N PRO A 628 23.54 -17.45 2.24
CA PRO A 628 23.90 -17.80 0.88
C PRO A 628 22.67 -17.78 -0.03
N GLU A 629 22.84 -17.42 -1.31
CA GLU A 629 21.75 -17.40 -2.29
C GLU A 629 20.99 -18.73 -2.37
N ALA A 630 21.70 -19.86 -2.29
CA ALA A 630 21.11 -21.20 -2.31
C ALA A 630 20.23 -21.51 -1.07
N GLN A 631 20.41 -20.78 0.03
CA GLN A 631 19.58 -20.91 1.24
C GLN A 631 18.52 -19.81 1.35
N ALA A 632 18.57 -18.77 0.51
CA ALA A 632 17.58 -17.70 0.53
C ALA A 632 16.16 -18.27 0.37
N PHE A 633 15.25 -17.83 1.24
CA PHE A 633 13.83 -18.22 1.21
C PHE A 633 13.53 -19.73 1.35
N THR A 634 14.49 -20.52 1.86
CA THR A 634 14.31 -21.98 2.06
C THR A 634 13.52 -22.35 3.31
N GLY A 635 13.21 -21.38 4.18
CA GLY A 635 12.53 -21.61 5.46
C GLY A 635 13.46 -22.12 6.56
N THR A 636 14.76 -22.31 6.28
CA THR A 636 15.77 -22.60 7.30
C THR A 636 15.91 -21.43 8.29
N ASN A 637 16.38 -21.72 9.51
CA ASN A 637 16.56 -20.70 10.55
C ASN A 637 17.39 -19.50 10.06
N LEU A 638 18.51 -19.75 9.38
CA LEU A 638 19.36 -18.69 8.83
C LEU A 638 18.58 -17.81 7.83
N SER A 639 17.81 -18.42 6.93
CA SER A 639 17.03 -17.69 5.91
C SER A 639 15.85 -16.89 6.44
N ARG A 640 15.54 -17.02 7.74
CA ARG A 640 14.41 -16.38 8.41
C ARG A 640 14.82 -15.31 9.41
N ILE A 641 16.07 -14.86 9.36
CA ILE A 641 16.61 -13.81 10.22
C ILE A 641 16.96 -12.60 9.37
N GLY A 642 16.32 -11.48 9.67
CA GLY A 642 16.72 -10.15 9.23
C GLY A 642 17.36 -9.37 10.38
N ILE A 643 17.71 -8.12 10.11
CA ILE A 643 18.35 -7.23 11.08
C ILE A 643 17.54 -5.93 11.22
N HIS A 644 17.51 -5.35 12.41
CA HIS A 644 17.00 -4.00 12.58
C HIS A 644 18.05 -3.03 13.17
N ASP A 645 18.08 -1.81 12.64
CA ASP A 645 18.92 -0.73 13.11
C ASP A 645 18.14 0.39 13.81
N ASP A 646 18.05 0.34 15.14
CA ASP A 646 17.35 1.34 15.96
C ASP A 646 18.20 2.59 16.29
N ALA A 647 19.34 2.77 15.62
CA ALA A 647 20.16 3.96 15.79
C ALA A 647 20.79 4.42 14.47
N PHE A 648 20.04 4.24 13.39
CA PHE A 648 20.51 4.54 12.05
C PHE A 648 21.00 5.98 11.94
N LEU A 649 22.17 6.13 11.32
CA LEU A 649 22.91 7.36 11.05
C LEU A 649 23.51 8.04 12.30
N LYS A 650 23.41 7.45 13.50
CA LYS A 650 23.94 8.06 14.73
C LYS A 650 25.46 8.21 14.69
N ASP A 651 26.17 7.15 14.32
CA ASP A 651 27.63 7.09 14.24
C ASP A 651 28.06 5.99 13.25
N ASP A 652 29.36 5.83 13.02
CA ASP A 652 29.87 4.84 12.07
C ASP A 652 29.40 3.42 12.37
N THR A 653 29.22 3.11 13.65
CA THR A 653 28.86 1.79 14.18
C THR A 653 27.35 1.62 14.39
N ASP A 654 26.58 2.68 14.09
CA ASP A 654 25.16 2.90 14.38
C ASP A 654 24.79 2.49 15.81
N ASP A 655 25.50 3.05 16.79
CA ASP A 655 25.36 2.78 18.23
C ASP A 655 25.76 1.36 18.67
N GLY A 656 26.84 0.84 18.08
CA GLY A 656 27.38 -0.49 18.41
C GLY A 656 26.64 -1.65 17.73
N THR A 657 25.74 -1.36 16.80
CA THR A 657 25.12 -2.33 15.88
C THR A 657 26.19 -3.12 15.15
N PHE A 658 27.15 -2.40 14.57
CA PHE A 658 28.20 -2.93 13.70
C PHE A 658 29.52 -3.18 14.47
N LYS A 659 29.44 -3.87 15.60
CA LYS A 659 30.59 -4.30 16.43
C LYS A 659 30.51 -5.79 16.76
N SER A 660 31.66 -6.43 17.00
CA SER A 660 31.78 -7.85 17.38
C SER A 660 31.61 -8.09 18.88
N ASN A 661 31.69 -7.04 19.68
CA ASN A 661 31.55 -7.10 21.13
C ASN A 661 30.08 -6.93 21.57
N ALA A 662 29.72 -7.61 22.65
CA ALA A 662 28.49 -7.41 23.39
C ALA A 662 28.82 -7.19 24.87
N ALA A 663 28.34 -6.10 25.47
CA ALA A 663 28.62 -5.73 26.87
C ALA A 663 30.12 -5.83 27.23
N GLY A 664 31.00 -5.33 26.35
CA GLY A 664 32.45 -5.35 26.54
C GLY A 664 33.14 -6.70 26.25
N THR A 665 32.39 -7.77 26.04
CA THR A 665 32.94 -9.10 25.72
C THR A 665 32.90 -9.36 24.23
N LYS A 666 34.01 -9.84 23.67
CA LYS A 666 34.07 -10.25 22.26
C LYS A 666 33.32 -11.57 22.08
N ILE A 667 32.26 -11.57 21.26
CA ILE A 667 31.43 -12.78 21.04
C ILE A 667 31.53 -13.33 19.61
N SER A 668 32.08 -12.57 18.68
CA SER A 668 32.37 -13.01 17.31
C SER A 668 33.80 -12.62 16.94
N THR A 669 34.45 -13.46 16.15
CA THR A 669 35.76 -13.19 15.53
C THR A 669 35.65 -13.01 14.01
N TYR A 670 34.42 -12.93 13.48
CA TYR A 670 34.15 -12.94 12.03
C TYR A 670 34.88 -11.81 11.29
N CYS A 671 34.99 -10.63 11.90
CA CYS A 671 35.60 -9.45 11.29
C CYS A 671 37.04 -9.16 11.73
N ASP A 672 37.67 -10.02 12.53
CA ASP A 672 38.97 -9.76 13.18
C ASP A 672 40.10 -9.42 12.21
N ASN A 673 40.12 -10.10 11.06
CA ASN A 673 41.16 -9.96 10.05
C ASN A 673 40.64 -9.28 8.78
N SER A 674 39.54 -8.53 8.88
CA SER A 674 38.95 -7.88 7.71
C SER A 674 39.79 -6.70 7.24
N SER A 675 40.13 -6.68 5.96
CA SER A 675 40.92 -5.60 5.34
C SER A 675 40.20 -4.26 5.25
N VAL A 676 38.88 -4.25 5.42
CA VAL A 676 38.04 -3.04 5.39
C VAL A 676 37.72 -2.48 6.79
N GLY A 677 38.24 -3.11 7.84
CA GLY A 677 37.92 -2.77 9.23
C GLY A 677 36.61 -3.41 9.71
N GLU A 678 36.45 -3.47 11.04
CA GLU A 678 35.35 -4.18 11.71
C GLU A 678 33.96 -3.66 11.31
N THR A 679 33.75 -2.35 11.45
CA THR A 679 32.46 -1.72 11.19
C THR A 679 31.99 -1.97 9.75
N GLN A 680 32.85 -1.72 8.77
CA GLN A 680 32.52 -1.93 7.37
C GLN A 680 32.32 -3.42 7.04
N CYS A 681 33.07 -4.31 7.68
CA CYS A 681 32.87 -5.75 7.57
C CYS A 681 31.46 -6.17 8.01
N TRP A 682 30.95 -5.65 9.13
CA TRP A 682 29.57 -5.91 9.56
C TRP A 682 28.52 -5.24 8.66
N LYS A 683 28.78 -4.04 8.14
CA LYS A 683 27.90 -3.42 7.13
C LYS A 683 27.85 -4.24 5.83
N ASN A 684 28.97 -4.83 5.41
CA ASN A 684 29.03 -5.75 4.27
C ASN A 684 28.30 -7.07 4.54
N PHE A 685 28.32 -7.57 5.78
CA PHE A 685 27.52 -8.72 6.19
C PHE A 685 26.02 -8.41 6.03
N VAL A 686 25.58 -7.25 6.53
CA VAL A 686 24.18 -6.81 6.39
C VAL A 686 23.81 -6.60 4.92
N TYR A 687 24.67 -5.96 4.11
CA TYR A 687 24.47 -5.82 2.66
C TYR A 687 24.16 -7.17 1.99
N GLN A 688 24.87 -8.23 2.37
CA GLN A 688 24.65 -9.57 1.80
C GLN A 688 23.31 -10.18 2.26
N ASN A 689 22.96 -10.01 3.53
CA ASN A 689 21.73 -10.56 4.12
C ASN A 689 20.47 -9.84 3.70
N SER A 690 20.50 -8.51 3.62
CA SER A 690 19.31 -7.71 3.36
C SER A 690 18.83 -7.79 1.91
N ARG A 691 19.58 -8.50 1.04
CA ARG A 691 19.10 -8.98 -0.26
C ARG A 691 17.94 -9.96 -0.13
N TYR A 692 17.91 -10.73 0.97
CA TYR A 692 16.99 -11.86 1.19
C TYR A 692 16.15 -11.74 2.46
N SER A 693 16.41 -10.75 3.31
CA SER A 693 15.72 -10.55 4.59
C SER A 693 15.44 -9.06 4.81
N PRO A 694 14.41 -8.69 5.59
CA PRO A 694 14.11 -7.28 5.81
C PRO A 694 15.20 -6.63 6.66
N PHE A 695 15.55 -5.40 6.27
CA PHE A 695 16.33 -4.47 7.07
C PHE A 695 15.49 -3.23 7.35
N GLY A 696 15.41 -2.80 8.61
CA GLY A 696 14.66 -1.61 8.99
C GLY A 696 15.01 -1.14 10.38
N GLY A 697 14.28 -0.20 10.96
CA GLY A 697 14.61 0.33 12.30
C GLY A 697 14.25 1.80 12.41
N GLU A 698 15.08 2.60 13.05
CA GLU A 698 14.82 4.03 13.24
C GLU A 698 16.07 4.90 13.17
N ALA A 699 15.88 6.12 12.68
CA ALA A 699 16.89 7.16 12.77
C ALA A 699 16.97 7.70 14.21
N SER A 700 18.18 7.88 14.72
CA SER A 700 18.44 8.38 16.07
C SER A 700 18.99 9.82 16.01
N TYR A 701 20.06 10.15 16.73
CA TYR A 701 20.59 11.51 16.86
C TYR A 701 21.13 12.11 15.55
N ASP A 702 20.95 13.42 15.38
CA ASP A 702 21.43 14.14 14.20
C ASP A 702 22.98 14.19 14.18
N ASN A 703 23.58 13.75 13.07
CA ASN A 703 25.03 13.67 12.88
C ASN A 703 25.41 13.95 11.40
N PRO A 704 25.27 15.19 10.92
CA PRO A 704 25.64 15.54 9.55
C PRO A 704 27.17 15.45 9.35
N PRO A 705 27.66 15.04 8.17
CA PRO A 705 26.91 14.87 6.92
C PRO A 705 26.23 13.49 6.78
N ARG A 706 26.36 12.57 7.76
CA ARG A 706 25.78 11.23 7.71
C ARG A 706 24.25 11.25 7.67
N THR A 707 23.64 12.13 8.45
CA THR A 707 22.17 12.31 8.49
C THR A 707 21.60 13.13 7.33
N SER A 708 22.43 13.81 6.55
CA SER A 708 22.01 14.49 5.32
C SER A 708 21.60 13.48 4.24
N CYS A 709 20.72 13.89 3.33
CA CYS A 709 20.26 13.10 2.19
C CYS A 709 21.43 12.59 1.35
N TYR A 710 22.34 13.51 1.04
CA TYR A 710 23.52 13.28 0.23
C TYR A 710 24.75 13.80 0.97
N SER A 711 25.87 13.11 0.78
CA SER A 711 27.17 13.53 1.30
C SER A 711 28.19 13.44 0.18
N THR A 712 29.03 14.45 0.05
CA THR A 712 30.20 14.43 -0.84
C THR A 712 31.40 13.73 -0.19
N ASP A 713 31.33 13.47 1.12
CA ASP A 713 32.33 12.71 1.84
C ASP A 713 32.06 11.21 1.67
N VAL A 714 32.88 10.57 0.83
CA VAL A 714 32.82 9.12 0.59
C VAL A 714 33.07 8.28 1.84
N SER A 715 33.72 8.84 2.88
CA SER A 715 33.93 8.18 4.17
C SER A 715 32.73 8.30 5.12
N SER A 716 31.81 9.24 4.85
CA SER A 716 30.57 9.43 5.59
C SER A 716 29.38 9.59 4.63
N PRO A 717 28.95 8.50 3.97
CA PRO A 717 27.84 8.53 3.02
C PRO A 717 26.54 9.03 3.66
N GLY A 718 25.77 9.80 2.91
CA GLY A 718 24.46 10.30 3.35
C GLY A 718 23.40 9.19 3.46
N ALA A 719 22.22 9.57 3.93
CA ALA A 719 21.11 8.67 4.21
C ALA A 719 20.73 7.80 3.00
N ILE A 720 20.61 8.38 1.80
CA ILE A 720 20.17 7.64 0.59
C ILE A 720 21.16 6.55 0.22
N ALA A 721 22.46 6.86 0.18
CA ALA A 721 23.49 5.89 -0.17
C ALA A 721 23.55 4.74 0.85
N GLN A 722 23.35 5.03 2.14
CA GLN A 722 23.28 3.99 3.16
C GLN A 722 21.99 3.16 3.08
N MET A 723 20.86 3.78 2.72
CA MET A 723 19.60 3.08 2.50
C MET A 723 19.66 2.11 1.31
N GLU A 724 20.29 2.54 0.21
CA GLU A 724 20.56 1.72 -0.97
C GLU A 724 21.48 0.54 -0.63
N ASN A 725 22.59 0.81 0.07
CA ASN A 725 23.56 -0.23 0.41
C ASN A 725 23.00 -1.28 1.37
N MET A 726 22.22 -0.90 2.37
CA MET A 726 21.69 -1.86 3.35
C MET A 726 20.30 -2.39 3.00
N HIS A 727 19.76 -2.04 1.83
CA HIS A 727 18.45 -2.49 1.34
C HIS A 727 17.31 -2.23 2.33
N TRP A 728 17.13 -0.96 2.71
CA TRP A 728 16.12 -0.58 3.70
C TRP A 728 14.69 -0.87 3.23
N SER A 729 14.02 -1.76 3.96
CA SER A 729 12.64 -2.17 3.72
C SER A 729 11.62 -1.20 4.32
N PHE A 730 11.90 -0.74 5.54
CA PHE A 730 11.04 0.19 6.27
C PHE A 730 11.80 0.95 7.35
N ILE A 731 11.30 2.13 7.75
CA ILE A 731 11.90 2.97 8.79
C ILE A 731 10.85 3.64 9.67
N ASN A 732 11.11 3.77 10.97
CA ASN A 732 10.25 4.47 11.91
C ASN A 732 10.19 5.98 11.59
N ASN A 733 9.00 6.55 11.60
CA ASN A 733 8.76 7.98 11.34
C ASN A 733 8.56 8.81 12.62
N GLY A 734 8.81 8.26 13.82
CA GLY A 734 8.28 8.83 15.07
C GLY A 734 9.24 9.15 16.21
N PHE A 735 10.50 8.70 16.20
CA PHE A 735 11.40 8.86 17.36
C PHE A 735 12.21 10.16 17.31
N ASN A 736 13.15 10.32 16.37
CA ASN A 736 13.86 11.58 16.19
C ASN A 736 13.36 12.34 14.95
N THR A 737 12.50 13.32 15.18
CA THR A 737 11.99 14.19 14.11
C THR A 737 13.07 15.09 13.52
N THR A 738 14.20 15.33 14.19
CA THR A 738 15.29 16.18 13.66
C THR A 738 15.87 15.60 12.37
N VAL A 739 16.18 14.30 12.32
CA VAL A 739 16.74 13.66 11.13
C VAL A 739 15.70 13.60 10.01
N LEU A 740 14.45 13.29 10.34
CA LEU A 740 13.36 13.25 9.36
C LEU A 740 13.07 14.65 8.78
N ASN A 741 13.04 15.68 9.63
CA ASN A 741 12.87 17.07 9.20
C ASN A 741 14.04 17.51 8.32
N ARG A 742 15.27 17.08 8.60
CA ARG A 742 16.42 17.33 7.70
C ARG A 742 16.16 16.80 6.30
N TRP A 743 15.63 15.59 6.15
CA TRP A 743 15.30 15.06 4.82
C TRP A 743 14.17 15.82 4.12
N VAL A 744 13.25 16.41 4.89
CA VAL A 744 12.22 17.32 4.37
C VAL A 744 12.88 18.62 3.91
N ASP A 745 13.73 19.23 4.74
CA ASP A 745 14.39 20.50 4.49
C ASP A 745 15.37 20.42 3.30
N GLU A 746 16.07 19.29 3.15
CA GLU A 746 16.96 19.01 2.02
C GLU A 746 16.20 18.49 0.77
N GLY A 747 14.87 18.35 0.84
CA GLY A 747 14.00 18.02 -0.30
C GLY A 747 14.03 16.57 -0.77
N CYS A 748 14.69 15.65 -0.04
CA CYS A 748 14.80 14.25 -0.44
C CYS A 748 13.75 13.32 0.18
N MET A 749 12.97 13.78 1.16
CA MET A 749 11.91 12.98 1.79
C MET A 749 10.96 12.32 0.77
N PRO A 750 10.47 13.00 -0.30
CA PRO A 750 9.64 12.35 -1.30
C PRO A 750 10.34 11.17 -2.01
N ASP A 751 11.65 11.26 -2.22
CA ASP A 751 12.42 10.16 -2.82
C ASP A 751 12.54 8.98 -1.86
N ILE A 752 12.89 9.25 -0.60
CA ILE A 752 12.97 8.25 0.46
C ILE A 752 11.61 7.52 0.61
N ARG A 753 10.49 8.25 0.69
CA ARG A 753 9.14 7.67 0.80
C ARG A 753 8.84 6.68 -0.32
N ARG A 754 9.13 7.07 -1.56
CA ARG A 754 8.86 6.23 -2.75
C ARG A 754 9.77 5.02 -2.83
N ARG A 755 10.99 5.12 -2.33
CA ARG A 755 12.04 4.12 -2.52
C ARG A 755 12.22 3.17 -1.34
N LEU A 756 11.78 3.49 -0.12
CA LEU A 756 11.80 2.52 0.99
C LEU A 756 11.13 1.19 0.59
N GLY A 757 11.81 0.06 0.80
CA GLY A 757 11.36 -1.24 0.32
C GLY A 757 11.42 -1.40 -1.19
N TYR A 758 10.51 -2.18 -1.76
CA TYR A 758 10.44 -2.38 -3.21
C TYR A 758 9.68 -1.24 -3.90
N ARG A 759 10.01 -0.95 -5.16
CA ARG A 759 9.19 -0.11 -6.05
C ARG A 759 9.25 -0.70 -7.46
N LEU A 760 8.21 -1.43 -7.84
CA LEU A 760 8.18 -2.12 -9.12
C LEU A 760 7.59 -1.24 -10.21
N GLU A 761 8.26 -1.15 -11.36
CA GLU A 761 7.79 -0.42 -12.53
C GLU A 761 7.88 -1.33 -13.76
N ILE A 762 6.79 -1.45 -14.52
CA ILE A 762 6.78 -2.12 -15.82
C ILE A 762 7.41 -1.18 -16.84
N LYS A 763 8.26 -1.71 -17.72
CA LYS A 763 8.86 -0.97 -18.84
C LYS A 763 8.13 -1.26 -20.14
N GLU A 764 7.96 -2.54 -20.43
CA GLU A 764 7.30 -3.01 -21.64
C GLU A 764 6.72 -4.40 -21.41
N ALA A 765 5.69 -4.72 -22.18
CA ALA A 765 5.11 -6.05 -22.24
C ALA A 765 4.92 -6.45 -23.71
N PHE A 766 5.18 -7.72 -24.00
CA PHE A 766 4.83 -8.36 -25.25
C PHE A 766 3.69 -9.33 -24.98
N LEU A 767 2.56 -9.08 -25.63
CA LEU A 767 1.31 -9.78 -25.42
C LEU A 767 0.81 -10.35 -26.75
N PRO A 768 -0.02 -11.40 -26.74
CA PRO A 768 -0.71 -11.86 -27.93
C PRO A 768 -1.82 -10.88 -28.30
N GLU A 769 -2.07 -10.68 -29.60
CA GLU A 769 -3.17 -9.82 -30.06
C GLU A 769 -4.55 -10.38 -29.72
N LYS A 770 -4.67 -11.72 -29.65
CA LYS A 770 -5.91 -12.44 -29.40
C LYS A 770 -5.61 -13.72 -28.63
N LEU A 771 -6.60 -14.16 -27.87
CA LEU A 771 -6.57 -15.38 -27.08
C LEU A 771 -7.60 -16.38 -27.59
N LEU A 772 -7.25 -17.66 -27.50
CA LEU A 772 -8.14 -18.78 -27.84
C LEU A 772 -8.25 -19.70 -26.62
N PRO A 773 -9.46 -19.96 -26.09
CA PRO A 773 -9.66 -20.91 -25.00
C PRO A 773 -9.06 -22.28 -25.35
N GLY A 774 -8.38 -22.90 -24.39
CA GLY A 774 -7.66 -24.17 -24.59
C GLY A 774 -6.23 -24.03 -25.12
N ASN A 775 -5.82 -22.85 -25.61
CA ASN A 775 -4.43 -22.59 -26.03
C ASN A 775 -3.59 -21.96 -24.91
N SER A 776 -2.28 -21.87 -25.11
CA SER A 776 -1.40 -21.15 -24.18
C SER A 776 -1.52 -19.63 -24.34
N LEU A 777 -1.71 -18.92 -23.22
CA LEU A 777 -1.48 -17.49 -23.07
C LEU A 777 -0.01 -17.28 -22.73
N SER A 778 0.76 -16.77 -23.68
CA SER A 778 2.17 -16.42 -23.49
C SER A 778 2.33 -14.92 -23.29
N VAL A 779 3.17 -14.50 -22.35
CA VAL A 779 3.51 -13.09 -22.11
C VAL A 779 5.00 -12.93 -21.85
N SER A 780 5.53 -11.76 -22.21
CA SER A 780 6.84 -11.29 -21.76
C SER A 780 6.66 -9.92 -21.11
N VAL A 781 7.02 -9.75 -19.84
CA VAL A 781 6.90 -8.46 -19.12
C VAL A 781 8.26 -8.06 -18.56
N SER A 782 8.79 -6.93 -19.03
CA SER A 782 10.02 -6.33 -18.52
C SER A 782 9.68 -5.35 -17.40
N LEU A 783 10.33 -5.50 -16.25
CA LEU A 783 10.14 -4.66 -15.07
C LEU A 783 11.46 -4.25 -14.44
N LYS A 784 11.43 -3.20 -13.61
CA LYS A 784 12.55 -2.76 -12.78
C LYS A 784 12.08 -2.61 -11.32
N ASN A 785 12.95 -2.98 -10.37
CA ASN A 785 12.78 -2.56 -8.99
C ASN A 785 13.61 -1.28 -8.74
N SER A 786 12.95 -0.14 -8.61
CA SER A 786 13.58 1.17 -8.32
C SER A 786 13.60 1.53 -6.83
N GLY A 787 13.12 0.63 -5.97
CA GLY A 787 13.17 0.78 -4.52
C GLY A 787 14.58 0.54 -3.94
N PHE A 788 14.71 0.67 -2.63
CA PHE A 788 15.92 0.39 -1.86
C PHE A 788 16.07 -1.11 -1.59
N ALA A 789 14.98 -1.87 -1.50
CA ALA A 789 15.00 -3.28 -1.13
C ALA A 789 14.16 -4.18 -2.06
N SER A 790 14.39 -5.49 -1.95
CA SER A 790 13.51 -6.53 -2.51
C SER A 790 12.27 -6.71 -1.63
N MET A 791 11.28 -7.46 -2.13
CA MET A 791 10.28 -8.08 -1.25
C MET A 791 10.94 -9.16 -0.37
N TYR A 792 10.45 -9.34 0.85
CA TYR A 792 10.93 -10.38 1.77
C TYR A 792 9.87 -11.44 2.08
N ASN A 793 8.59 -11.08 2.06
CA ASN A 793 7.47 -12.03 2.12
C ASN A 793 7.02 -12.43 0.71
N PHE A 794 6.60 -13.70 0.55
CA PHE A 794 6.23 -14.24 -0.76
C PHE A 794 4.90 -13.66 -1.25
N ARG A 795 4.86 -13.29 -2.53
CA ARG A 795 3.66 -12.84 -3.26
C ARG A 795 3.45 -13.73 -4.48
N PRO A 796 2.31 -14.43 -4.61
CA PRO A 796 1.99 -15.12 -5.86
C PRO A 796 1.77 -14.11 -6.99
N VAL A 797 2.08 -14.51 -8.22
CA VAL A 797 1.89 -13.69 -9.42
C VAL A 797 0.85 -14.37 -10.32
N TYR A 798 -0.12 -13.61 -10.80
CA TYR A 798 -1.17 -14.08 -11.69
C TYR A 798 -1.26 -13.22 -12.95
N LEU A 799 -1.61 -13.85 -14.06
CA LEU A 799 -2.33 -13.18 -15.13
C LEU A 799 -3.83 -13.29 -14.84
N VAL A 800 -4.55 -12.19 -14.96
CA VAL A 800 -6.00 -12.15 -14.71
C VAL A 800 -6.71 -11.67 -15.96
N LEU A 801 -7.68 -12.44 -16.45
CA LEU A 801 -8.67 -11.98 -17.41
C LEU A 801 -9.92 -11.54 -16.65
N GLN A 802 -10.24 -10.26 -16.75
CA GLN A 802 -11.38 -9.65 -16.05
C GLN A 802 -12.34 -9.03 -17.07
N SER A 803 -13.60 -9.47 -17.05
CA SER A 803 -14.73 -8.80 -17.69
C SER A 803 -15.80 -8.50 -16.63
N ASN A 804 -16.93 -7.90 -17.02
CA ASN A 804 -17.99 -7.54 -16.07
C ASN A 804 -18.57 -8.76 -15.34
N ASN A 805 -18.62 -9.90 -16.03
CA ASN A 805 -19.32 -11.09 -15.56
C ASN A 805 -18.39 -12.26 -15.24
N ASN A 806 -17.12 -12.21 -15.69
CA ASN A 806 -16.20 -13.34 -15.57
C ASN A 806 -14.81 -12.88 -15.13
N ARG A 807 -14.19 -13.68 -14.27
CA ARG A 807 -12.81 -13.52 -13.80
C ARG A 807 -12.08 -14.86 -13.90
N TYR A 808 -10.93 -14.88 -14.56
CA TYR A 808 -10.06 -16.05 -14.65
C TYR A 808 -8.68 -15.69 -14.12
N GLU A 809 -8.25 -16.37 -13.05
CA GLU A 809 -6.95 -16.18 -12.42
C GLU A 809 -5.99 -17.29 -12.87
N LEU A 810 -4.94 -16.93 -13.60
CA LEU A 810 -3.96 -17.84 -14.16
C LEU A 810 -2.65 -17.63 -13.40
N LYS A 811 -2.39 -18.51 -12.43
CA LYS A 811 -1.17 -18.43 -11.61
C LYS A 811 0.07 -18.64 -12.49
N LEU A 812 1.07 -17.79 -12.31
CA LEU A 812 2.38 -17.94 -12.93
C LEU A 812 3.32 -18.67 -11.98
N ASP A 813 3.53 -19.97 -12.23
CA ASP A 813 4.44 -20.78 -11.43
C ASP A 813 5.92 -20.44 -11.73
N ASN A 814 6.80 -20.77 -10.78
CA ASN A 814 8.25 -20.52 -10.83
C ASN A 814 8.68 -19.04 -10.86
N ILE A 815 7.79 -18.12 -10.51
CA ILE A 815 8.11 -16.71 -10.28
C ILE A 815 8.16 -16.43 -8.77
N ASP A 816 9.28 -15.89 -8.30
CA ASP A 816 9.42 -15.44 -6.92
C ASP A 816 9.81 -13.95 -6.89
N PRO A 817 8.85 -13.04 -6.64
CA PRO A 817 9.09 -11.60 -6.57
C PRO A 817 10.12 -11.16 -5.52
N ARG A 818 10.39 -12.00 -4.52
CA ARG A 818 11.43 -11.72 -3.52
C ARG A 818 12.84 -11.72 -4.12
N LYS A 819 13.01 -12.32 -5.30
CA LYS A 819 14.26 -12.31 -6.06
C LYS A 819 14.40 -11.08 -6.97
N TRP A 820 13.42 -10.18 -7.00
CA TRP A 820 13.52 -8.92 -7.74
C TRP A 820 14.29 -7.88 -6.93
N GLU A 821 15.61 -8.07 -6.86
CA GLU A 821 16.55 -7.20 -6.16
C GLU A 821 16.48 -5.74 -6.61
N SER A 822 16.69 -4.87 -5.62
CA SER A 822 16.82 -3.42 -5.73
C SER A 822 17.78 -3.00 -6.86
N GLY A 823 17.40 -1.97 -7.61
CA GLY A 823 18.20 -1.36 -8.67
C GLY A 823 18.29 -2.17 -9.97
N LYS A 824 17.76 -3.40 -10.03
CA LYS A 824 17.89 -4.30 -11.19
C LYS A 824 16.59 -4.39 -12.01
N SER A 825 16.75 -4.85 -13.25
CA SER A 825 15.65 -5.15 -14.18
C SER A 825 15.48 -6.66 -14.36
N TYR A 826 14.23 -7.07 -14.58
CA TYR A 826 13.83 -8.47 -14.72
C TYR A 826 12.87 -8.62 -15.89
N VAL A 827 12.86 -9.81 -16.49
CA VAL A 827 11.90 -10.16 -17.53
C VAL A 827 11.13 -11.39 -17.07
N ILE A 828 9.82 -11.24 -16.94
CA ILE A 828 8.89 -12.33 -16.72
C ILE A 828 8.53 -12.90 -18.09
N ASN A 829 9.07 -14.07 -18.44
CA ASN A 829 8.60 -14.85 -19.58
C ASN A 829 7.74 -15.99 -19.05
N SER A 830 6.45 -15.97 -19.37
CA SER A 830 5.51 -16.97 -18.88
C SER A 830 4.58 -17.44 -19.98
N SER A 831 4.19 -18.71 -19.89
CA SER A 831 3.19 -19.31 -20.76
C SER A 831 2.28 -20.17 -19.91
N VAL A 832 0.98 -19.85 -19.87
CA VAL A 832 -0.02 -20.53 -19.05
C VAL A 832 -1.16 -21.02 -19.91
N ASN A 833 -1.70 -22.20 -19.61
CA ASN A 833 -2.82 -22.73 -20.36
C ASN A 833 -4.09 -21.93 -20.05
N LEU A 834 -4.73 -21.40 -21.09
CA LEU A 834 -6.01 -20.74 -20.97
C LEU A 834 -7.10 -21.82 -20.89
N PRO A 835 -7.93 -21.88 -19.84
CA PRO A 835 -8.97 -22.89 -19.72
C PRO A 835 -9.95 -22.88 -20.91
N ILE A 836 -10.39 -24.06 -21.37
CA ILE A 836 -11.41 -24.16 -22.43
C ILE A 836 -12.77 -23.57 -22.01
N SER A 837 -12.97 -23.40 -20.70
CA SER A 837 -14.16 -22.78 -20.12
C SER A 837 -14.17 -21.25 -20.22
N VAL A 838 -13.08 -20.62 -20.67
CA VAL A 838 -13.05 -19.16 -20.84
C VAL A 838 -14.03 -18.78 -21.94
N VAL A 839 -15.03 -17.99 -21.58
CA VAL A 839 -16.07 -17.55 -22.51
C VAL A 839 -15.49 -16.49 -23.48
N PRO A 840 -15.74 -16.58 -24.79
CA PRO A 840 -15.34 -15.55 -25.74
C PRO A 840 -15.88 -14.15 -25.37
N GLY A 841 -15.07 -13.12 -25.61
CA GLY A 841 -15.40 -11.74 -25.26
C GLY A 841 -14.17 -10.85 -25.10
N THR A 842 -14.39 -9.59 -24.75
CA THR A 842 -13.34 -8.63 -24.43
C THR A 842 -13.06 -8.62 -22.93
N TYR A 843 -11.79 -8.65 -22.55
CA TYR A 843 -11.33 -8.69 -21.16
C TYR A 843 -10.25 -7.64 -20.93
N LYS A 844 -10.15 -7.15 -19.70
CA LYS A 844 -8.90 -6.58 -19.19
C LYS A 844 -7.94 -7.75 -18.90
N LEU A 845 -6.73 -7.71 -19.46
CA LEU A 845 -5.62 -8.56 -19.04
C LEU A 845 -4.78 -7.81 -18.01
N ALA A 846 -4.61 -8.39 -16.83
CA ALA A 846 -3.84 -7.78 -15.75
C ALA A 846 -2.72 -8.67 -15.22
N LEU A 847 -1.67 -8.05 -14.70
CA LEU A 847 -0.69 -8.66 -13.80
C LEU A 847 -1.11 -8.38 -12.36
N TRP A 848 -1.40 -9.43 -11.61
CA TRP A 848 -1.91 -9.32 -10.25
C TRP A 848 -0.97 -9.99 -9.25
N MET A 849 -0.67 -9.29 -8.16
CA MET A 849 0.24 -9.72 -7.10
C MET A 849 -0.41 -9.53 -5.73
N PRO A 850 -1.38 -10.37 -5.38
CA PRO A 850 -2.10 -10.28 -4.11
C PRO A 850 -1.27 -10.76 -2.92
N ASP A 851 -1.85 -10.62 -1.72
CA ASP A 851 -1.39 -11.38 -0.57
C ASP A 851 -1.49 -12.89 -0.79
N SER A 852 -0.55 -13.63 -0.21
CA SER A 852 -0.55 -15.09 -0.25
C SER A 852 -1.61 -15.72 0.66
N SER A 853 -2.13 -14.96 1.63
CA SER A 853 -3.16 -15.41 2.57
C SER A 853 -4.55 -15.24 1.97
N ASP A 854 -5.39 -16.29 2.02
CA ASP A 854 -6.75 -16.25 1.45
C ASP A 854 -7.63 -15.17 2.10
N SER A 855 -7.42 -14.87 3.38
CA SER A 855 -8.13 -13.82 4.13
C SER A 855 -7.92 -12.40 3.57
N LEU A 856 -6.80 -12.18 2.86
CA LEU A 856 -6.38 -10.88 2.35
C LEU A 856 -6.27 -10.84 0.82
N LYS A 857 -6.23 -12.00 0.15
CA LYS A 857 -5.96 -12.13 -1.29
C LYS A 857 -6.78 -11.16 -2.14
N ASN A 858 -8.08 -11.04 -1.88
CA ASN A 858 -9.01 -10.20 -2.66
C ASN A 858 -9.18 -8.76 -2.13
N LYS A 859 -8.38 -8.32 -1.16
CA LYS A 859 -8.44 -6.97 -0.63
C LYS A 859 -7.40 -6.08 -1.35
N PRO A 860 -7.81 -5.04 -2.11
CA PRO A 860 -6.88 -4.22 -2.89
C PRO A 860 -5.75 -3.58 -2.09
N ALA A 861 -6.00 -3.21 -0.83
CA ALA A 861 -5.00 -2.66 0.09
C ALA A 861 -3.78 -3.58 0.33
N TYR A 862 -3.93 -4.88 0.07
CA TYR A 862 -2.86 -5.88 0.22
C TYR A 862 -2.32 -6.39 -1.11
N SER A 863 -2.75 -5.82 -2.25
CA SER A 863 -2.19 -6.12 -3.56
C SER A 863 -1.03 -5.18 -3.87
N VAL A 864 -0.06 -5.66 -4.63
CA VAL A 864 1.09 -4.86 -5.05
C VAL A 864 0.71 -3.97 -6.23
N ARG A 865 0.77 -2.66 -6.02
CA ARG A 865 0.67 -1.64 -7.06
C ARG A 865 2.04 -1.36 -7.69
N PHE A 866 2.07 -1.32 -9.02
CA PHE A 866 3.25 -0.94 -9.80
C PHE A 866 3.27 0.58 -10.01
N ALA A 867 4.48 1.14 -10.05
CA ALA A 867 4.76 2.55 -10.19
C ALA A 867 4.66 2.97 -11.66
N ASN A 868 3.47 2.87 -12.24
CA ASN A 868 3.17 3.25 -13.61
C ASN A 868 1.89 4.08 -13.68
N PHE A 869 1.79 4.97 -14.67
CA PHE A 869 0.55 5.70 -14.94
C PHE A 869 -0.51 4.77 -15.57
N ASP A 870 -1.77 5.03 -15.27
CA ASP A 870 -2.96 4.51 -15.97
C ASP A 870 -3.14 2.99 -16.03
N ILE A 871 -2.41 2.21 -15.22
CA ILE A 871 -2.56 0.75 -15.16
C ILE A 871 -3.20 0.23 -13.87
N TRP A 872 -3.32 1.04 -12.83
CA TRP A 872 -3.80 0.56 -11.54
C TRP A 872 -5.32 0.64 -11.44
N ASP A 873 -5.96 -0.49 -11.15
CA ASP A 873 -7.39 -0.58 -10.86
C ASP A 873 -7.58 -0.60 -9.33
N GLU A 874 -8.03 0.52 -8.75
CA GLU A 874 -8.17 0.70 -7.30
C GLU A 874 -9.20 -0.24 -6.67
N VAL A 875 -10.22 -0.68 -7.44
CA VAL A 875 -11.31 -1.51 -6.93
C VAL A 875 -10.89 -2.98 -6.87
N LEU A 876 -10.18 -3.45 -7.89
CA LEU A 876 -9.77 -4.86 -7.99
C LEU A 876 -8.36 -5.11 -7.46
N GLY A 877 -7.55 -4.06 -7.32
CA GLY A 877 -6.14 -4.14 -6.94
C GLY A 877 -5.27 -4.75 -8.05
N PHE A 878 -5.57 -4.45 -9.32
CA PHE A 878 -4.91 -5.04 -10.50
C PHE A 878 -3.99 -4.04 -11.20
N ASN A 879 -2.92 -4.55 -11.82
CA ASN A 879 -2.08 -3.78 -12.75
C ASN A 879 -2.42 -4.22 -14.19
N ILE A 880 -3.25 -3.43 -14.87
CA ILE A 880 -3.75 -3.71 -16.22
C ILE A 880 -2.60 -3.63 -17.23
N LEU A 881 -2.36 -4.72 -17.94
CA LEU A 881 -1.40 -4.80 -19.04
C LEU A 881 -2.06 -4.41 -20.37
N ASP A 882 -3.28 -4.89 -20.60
CA ASP A 882 -4.08 -4.56 -21.78
C ASP A 882 -5.55 -4.40 -21.34
N PRO A 883 -6.17 -3.23 -21.56
CA PRO A 883 -7.56 -3.01 -21.15
C PRO A 883 -8.58 -3.79 -22.00
N ASP A 884 -8.23 -4.20 -23.22
CA ASP A 884 -9.19 -4.63 -24.24
C ASP A 884 -8.73 -5.90 -25.01
N ILE A 885 -8.13 -6.88 -24.31
CA ILE A 885 -7.71 -8.13 -24.97
C ILE A 885 -8.92 -8.95 -25.42
N LEU A 886 -8.87 -9.47 -26.65
CA LEU A 886 -9.94 -10.26 -27.23
C LEU A 886 -9.72 -11.76 -27.03
N VAL A 887 -10.71 -12.45 -26.46
CA VAL A 887 -10.81 -13.92 -26.42
C VAL A 887 -11.85 -14.38 -27.44
N GLN A 888 -11.49 -15.29 -28.35
CA GLN A 888 -12.34 -15.78 -29.44
C GLN A 888 -12.80 -17.23 -29.27
#